data_AF-A0A662AZ33-F1
#
_entry.id   AF-A0A662AZ33-F1
#
_cell.length_a   1.000
_cell.length_b   1.000
_cell.length_c   1.000
_cell.angle_alpha   90.00
_cell.angle_beta   90.00
_cell.angle_gamma   90.00
#
_symmetry.space_group_name_H-M   'P 1'
#
loop_
_entity.id
_entity.type
_entity.pdbx_description
1 polymer ?
#
loop_
_entity_poly.entity_id
_entity_poly.type
_entity_poly.pdbx_seq_one_letter_code
_entity_poly.pdbx_strand_id
1 'polypeptide(L)'
;MKTAQFDKVAFIIVFSSLCYCVSGQKTDDYNFSNNQGTLLDNAVRSEVQFNGYTNHWQDTYHEWYRYGNLFKMALPQVEKTILQSKVDIAGDMGIPGLLMQEGFMNALLSGSHETLVEPDWDRLESTLSNGDVLVFLDPGSEAGEKVMSALPADWEWPRQLNSHQYGTIGLIRADLFQLVHGERTLFVVSSPDAETRAKLAMHIEDTGELLSQYNLHKGWFGAYSLLNSVTCTKGHPLEVIGTGMNEGISWFVFDGYMDFLSKSNLEKWMKQVDLPVVTDVGFDPIYGCRDYDGLQVQSMFTKELWNEYAHEKGGYVFRRVYDPEADPFDYDGYLATEGNKEQIDQENVPFVLKTGSLEQHAMNSMVLFIEKDKPLTRESMWEAILDRRATGVMEQGSMMGPALYRNALQLLLLDREYLEVYYNDRIDLKAEFHGYDLAVTVSNFNASAAYGDLKLILPDGVTTAAPVVVPVDLPANSSKVLHFSLQPHKEAMDRTNPVAVHFNMEGKKKSTLAMLDMPPAISVHRLLYGHAPRVSYPVSLHNFSKESSFPVELQVFSTGKKKPQFQASQSCSALPGSSQELQFELDVPPGDYEVKVTALGVETTSQLGVGKAEGKPYAFEVDLNGDGVNEIRMENDSVQITLLTTGARVIEYIVKSRNDNVLFKLWPEKAIDDKRPFRKKGYYPYGGFEDFLGQASMETHQVYDAEIVQKEGDYVRVRMWTDYFGNRLQKTFTLYGDSPLLEVRFALTFINPEANMLGPQPILELGEKHWTEDVFMVPELDGLHEYRMKPEIYFGRLFHLKEGWNAGYDTKENIAFVGAFPVDQPLFLHMWMNHPDNNDAHHYYTEFQPWLPIDRMNTTYFTYYLWGAG
;
A
#
# COMPACT_ATOMS: atom_id res chain seq x y z
N MET A 1 -52.24 -56.60 -51.92
CA MET A 1 -51.04 -55.74 -52.12
C MET A 1 -49.89 -56.43 -51.39
N LYS A 2 -48.92 -56.96 -52.17
CA LYS A 2 -47.54 -57.44 -51.85
C LYS A 2 -47.24 -57.88 -50.39
N THR A 3 -47.11 -59.19 -50.09
CA THR A 3 -45.85 -60.04 -50.03
C THR A 3 -44.84 -59.55 -48.98
N ALA A 4 -44.17 -60.32 -48.10
CA ALA A 4 -43.84 -61.76 -47.92
C ALA A 4 -43.30 -61.93 -46.46
N GLN A 5 -43.51 -63.05 -45.72
CA GLN A 5 -42.64 -64.25 -45.61
C GLN A 5 -41.15 -63.91 -45.32
N PHE A 6 -40.38 -64.49 -44.38
CA PHE A 6 -40.30 -65.86 -43.87
C PHE A 6 -39.29 -65.94 -42.68
N ASP A 7 -39.46 -66.99 -41.87
CA ASP A 7 -38.50 -67.86 -41.17
C ASP A 7 -37.50 -67.45 -40.06
N LYS A 8 -37.71 -68.21 -38.97
CA LYS A 8 -36.85 -68.81 -37.93
C LYS A 8 -35.32 -68.78 -38.15
N VAL A 9 -34.59 -68.55 -37.04
CA VAL A 9 -33.44 -69.38 -36.62
C VAL A 9 -33.33 -69.38 -35.09
N ALA A 10 -33.22 -70.58 -34.51
CA ALA A 10 -32.90 -70.83 -33.11
C ALA A 10 -31.39 -70.63 -32.84
N PHE A 11 -31.02 -70.09 -31.67
CA PHE A 11 -29.64 -70.20 -31.20
C PHE A 11 -29.57 -70.82 -29.80
N ILE A 12 -28.78 -71.87 -29.77
CA ILE A 12 -28.46 -72.79 -28.69
C ILE A 12 -27.51 -72.08 -27.71
N ILE A 13 -27.83 -72.09 -26.41
CA ILE A 13 -26.89 -71.75 -25.34
C ILE A 13 -25.94 -72.94 -25.18
N VAL A 14 -24.74 -72.82 -25.75
CA VAL A 14 -23.60 -73.70 -25.43
C VAL A 14 -22.87 -73.07 -24.25
N PHE A 15 -22.98 -73.72 -23.09
CA PHE A 15 -22.08 -73.50 -21.95
C PHE A 15 -20.69 -74.02 -22.34
N SER A 16 -19.85 -73.16 -22.90
CA SER A 16 -18.41 -73.42 -23.01
C SER A 16 -17.70 -72.75 -21.84
N SER A 17 -17.32 -73.60 -20.88
CA SER A 17 -16.30 -73.41 -19.87
C SER A 17 -15.05 -72.75 -20.46
N LEU A 18 -14.92 -71.44 -20.29
CA LEU A 18 -13.64 -70.74 -20.28
C LEU A 18 -13.37 -70.38 -18.83
N CYS A 19 -12.62 -71.25 -18.16
CA CYS A 19 -11.85 -70.86 -17.00
C CYS A 19 -10.89 -69.76 -17.46
N TYR A 20 -11.28 -68.49 -17.31
CA TYR A 20 -10.29 -67.46 -17.11
C TYR A 20 -9.64 -67.77 -15.76
N CYS A 21 -8.47 -68.39 -15.83
CA CYS A 21 -7.49 -68.21 -14.77
C CYS A 21 -7.33 -66.70 -14.63
N VAL A 22 -7.90 -66.13 -13.57
CA VAL A 22 -7.47 -64.84 -13.06
C VAL A 22 -6.04 -65.08 -12.60
N SER A 23 -5.09 -64.88 -13.51
CA SER A 23 -3.69 -64.72 -13.14
C SER A 23 -3.66 -63.58 -12.12
N GLY A 24 -3.26 -63.90 -10.89
CA GLY A 24 -3.01 -62.90 -9.86
C GLY A 24 -2.12 -61.83 -10.46
N GLN A 25 -2.57 -60.57 -10.38
CA GLN A 25 -1.81 -59.40 -10.83
C GLN A 25 -0.46 -59.42 -10.12
N LYS A 26 0.62 -59.29 -10.88
CA LYS A 26 1.97 -59.17 -10.32
C LYS A 26 2.28 -57.69 -10.16
N THR A 27 2.96 -57.34 -9.08
CA THR A 27 3.45 -55.98 -8.80
C THR A 27 4.32 -55.43 -9.94
N ASP A 28 4.92 -56.31 -10.73
CA ASP A 28 5.81 -55.99 -11.85
C ASP A 28 5.11 -55.29 -13.04
N ASP A 29 3.78 -55.28 -13.08
CA ASP A 29 3.00 -54.66 -14.16
C ASP A 29 2.82 -53.13 -13.97
N TYR A 30 3.26 -52.56 -12.84
CA TYR A 30 3.09 -51.14 -12.51
C TYR A 30 4.39 -50.34 -12.69
N ASN A 31 4.30 -49.14 -13.28
CA ASN A 31 5.42 -48.22 -13.44
C ASN A 31 5.28 -47.00 -12.51
N PHE A 32 6.41 -46.47 -12.04
CA PHE A 32 6.47 -45.16 -11.39
C PHE A 32 6.23 -44.07 -12.44
N SER A 33 5.20 -43.23 -12.27
CA SER A 33 4.96 -42.11 -13.18
C SER A 33 5.84 -40.94 -12.78
N ASN A 34 6.85 -40.65 -13.62
CA ASN A 34 7.71 -39.50 -13.42
C ASN A 34 7.05 -38.21 -13.96
N ASN A 35 5.85 -37.88 -13.47
CA ASN A 35 5.17 -36.62 -13.79
C ASN A 35 5.82 -35.40 -13.11
N GLN A 36 6.95 -35.60 -12.42
CA GLN A 36 7.67 -34.56 -11.71
C GLN A 36 8.72 -33.95 -12.62
N GLY A 37 8.43 -32.77 -13.20
CA GLY A 37 9.48 -31.80 -13.50
C GLY A 37 10.26 -31.46 -12.21
N THR A 38 11.33 -30.68 -12.32
CA THR A 38 12.07 -30.23 -11.13
C THR A 38 11.14 -29.51 -10.15
N LEU A 39 11.49 -29.46 -8.85
CA LEU A 39 10.70 -28.71 -7.86
C LEU A 39 10.45 -27.26 -8.30
N LEU A 40 11.40 -26.67 -9.03
CA LEU A 40 11.31 -25.32 -9.60
C LEU A 40 10.31 -25.22 -10.75
N ASP A 41 10.19 -26.25 -11.61
CA ASP A 41 9.21 -26.28 -12.72
C ASP A 41 7.75 -26.28 -12.21
N ASN A 42 7.57 -26.56 -10.92
CA ASN A 42 6.30 -26.65 -10.23
C ASN A 42 5.97 -25.42 -9.39
N ALA A 43 6.91 -24.48 -9.23
CA ALA A 43 6.68 -23.23 -8.50
C ALA A 43 6.06 -22.18 -9.42
N VAL A 44 5.08 -21.43 -8.92
CA VAL A 44 4.58 -20.22 -9.60
C VAL A 44 5.52 -19.07 -9.27
N ARG A 45 6.11 -18.47 -10.30
CA ARG A 45 6.99 -17.30 -10.19
C ARG A 45 6.23 -16.04 -10.59
N SER A 46 6.21 -15.05 -9.71
CA SER A 46 5.63 -13.73 -9.98
C SER A 46 6.68 -12.65 -9.74
N GLU A 47 6.88 -11.75 -10.70
CA GLU A 47 7.75 -10.59 -10.51
C GLU A 47 7.03 -9.52 -9.69
N VAL A 48 7.70 -9.02 -8.66
CA VAL A 48 7.20 -7.95 -7.80
C VAL A 48 8.20 -6.82 -7.77
N GLN A 49 7.71 -5.62 -8.08
CA GLN A 49 8.50 -4.41 -8.14
C GLN A 49 7.82 -3.32 -7.30
N PHE A 50 8.61 -2.49 -6.63
CA PHE A 50 8.15 -1.28 -5.97
C PHE A 50 9.14 -0.16 -6.25
N ASN A 51 8.66 0.92 -6.85
CA ASN A 51 9.45 2.10 -7.18
C ASN A 51 8.66 3.32 -6.68
N GLY A 52 9.00 3.83 -5.51
CA GLY A 52 8.17 4.84 -4.87
C GLY A 52 8.74 5.34 -3.56
N TYR A 53 7.87 6.01 -2.79
CA TYR A 53 8.22 6.59 -1.50
C TYR A 53 7.61 5.81 -0.35
N THR A 54 8.40 5.56 0.69
CA THR A 54 7.93 5.05 2.00
C THR A 54 8.27 6.04 3.11
N ASN A 55 9.45 5.90 3.71
CA ASN A 55 10.12 6.93 4.52
C ASN A 55 11.34 7.52 3.80
N HIS A 56 11.66 7.00 2.62
CA HIS A 56 12.63 7.51 1.66
C HIS A 56 12.29 6.98 0.27
N TRP A 57 12.87 7.58 -0.77
CA TRP A 57 12.79 7.06 -2.14
C TRP A 57 13.59 5.76 -2.23
N GLN A 58 12.94 4.70 -2.71
CA GLN A 58 13.57 3.40 -2.89
C GLN A 58 12.95 2.61 -4.03
N ASP A 59 13.77 1.77 -4.65
CA ASP A 59 13.38 0.84 -5.69
C ASP A 59 13.75 -0.57 -5.25
N THR A 60 12.78 -1.50 -5.29
CA THR A 60 13.01 -2.90 -4.92
C THR A 60 12.45 -3.85 -5.97
N TYR A 61 13.20 -4.91 -6.25
CA TYR A 61 12.89 -5.87 -7.30
C TYR A 61 13.03 -7.30 -6.76
N HIS A 62 11.92 -8.02 -6.69
CA HIS A 62 11.83 -9.34 -6.09
C HIS A 62 11.10 -10.32 -7.01
N GLU A 63 11.38 -11.61 -6.82
CA GLU A 63 10.60 -12.71 -7.36
C GLU A 63 9.89 -13.41 -6.20
N TRP A 64 8.56 -13.50 -6.28
CA TRP A 64 7.78 -14.35 -5.40
C TRP A 64 7.68 -15.74 -5.98
N TYR A 65 8.05 -16.73 -5.18
CA TYR A 65 7.86 -18.14 -5.48
C TYR A 65 6.73 -18.67 -4.60
N ARG A 66 5.70 -19.25 -5.23
CA ARG A 66 4.59 -19.94 -4.57
C ARG A 66 4.61 -21.41 -4.92
N TYR A 67 4.32 -22.27 -3.94
CA TYR A 67 4.24 -23.72 -4.13
C TYR A 67 3.08 -24.29 -3.31
N GLY A 68 2.07 -24.83 -4.00
CA GLY A 68 0.82 -25.31 -3.36
C GLY A 68 0.06 -24.24 -2.56
N ASN A 69 0.27 -22.95 -2.87
CA ASN A 69 -0.27 -21.78 -2.17
C ASN A 69 -0.11 -21.70 -0.63
N LEU A 70 0.56 -22.64 0.02
CA LEU A 70 0.90 -22.59 1.46
C LEU A 70 2.40 -22.42 1.71
N PHE A 71 3.25 -22.60 0.69
CA PHE A 71 4.64 -22.20 0.72
C PHE A 71 4.82 -20.91 -0.10
N LYS A 72 5.50 -19.93 0.48
CA LYS A 72 5.85 -18.65 -0.16
C LYS A 72 7.24 -18.21 0.29
N MET A 73 8.01 -17.65 -0.65
CA MET A 73 9.28 -16.98 -0.39
C MET A 73 9.50 -15.84 -1.41
N ALA A 74 10.29 -14.83 -1.04
CA ALA A 74 10.72 -13.76 -1.92
C ALA A 74 12.24 -13.77 -2.03
N LEU A 75 12.74 -13.68 -3.26
CA LEU A 75 14.17 -13.55 -3.54
C LEU A 75 14.45 -12.26 -4.29
N PRO A 76 15.53 -11.52 -3.98
CA PRO A 76 15.95 -10.38 -4.79
C PRO A 76 16.26 -10.79 -6.23
N GLN A 77 15.80 -10.00 -7.21
CA GLN A 77 16.19 -10.18 -8.61
C GLN A 77 17.63 -9.71 -8.79
N VAL A 78 18.60 -10.63 -8.81
CA VAL A 78 20.04 -10.32 -8.78
C VAL A 78 20.45 -9.32 -9.86
N GLU A 79 20.03 -9.55 -11.12
CA GLU A 79 20.36 -8.65 -12.23
C GLU A 79 19.77 -7.24 -12.02
N LYS A 80 18.47 -7.12 -11.74
CA LYS A 80 17.82 -5.82 -11.51
C LYS A 80 18.38 -5.11 -10.28
N THR A 81 18.76 -5.84 -9.24
CA THR A 81 19.40 -5.29 -8.04
C THR A 81 20.79 -4.74 -8.36
N ILE A 82 21.59 -5.44 -9.20
CA ILE A 82 22.87 -4.93 -9.70
C ILE A 82 22.65 -3.67 -10.54
N LEU A 83 21.65 -3.65 -11.42
CA LEU A 83 21.33 -2.49 -12.24
C LEU A 83 20.87 -1.29 -11.39
N GLN A 84 20.00 -1.50 -10.42
CA GLN A 84 19.57 -0.46 -9.48
C GLN A 84 20.74 0.07 -8.66
N SER A 85 21.60 -0.81 -8.13
CA SER A 85 22.79 -0.40 -7.38
C SER A 85 23.69 0.53 -8.20
N LYS A 86 23.80 0.34 -9.52
CA LYS A 86 24.55 1.26 -10.38
C LYS A 86 23.89 2.64 -10.47
N VAL A 87 22.56 2.70 -10.54
CA VAL A 87 21.79 3.96 -10.53
C VAL A 87 21.97 4.67 -9.18
N ASP A 88 21.87 3.94 -8.07
CA ASP A 88 22.04 4.49 -6.73
C ASP A 88 23.45 5.04 -6.51
N ILE A 89 24.49 4.28 -6.90
CA ILE A 89 25.89 4.74 -6.83
C ILE A 89 26.10 6.01 -7.66
N ALA A 90 25.51 6.10 -8.85
CA ALA A 90 25.57 7.31 -9.68
C ALA A 90 24.94 8.52 -8.96
N GLY A 91 23.81 8.31 -8.28
CA GLY A 91 23.18 9.30 -7.40
C GLY A 91 24.08 9.72 -6.24
N ASP A 92 24.66 8.76 -5.52
CA ASP A 92 25.58 9.00 -4.39
C ASP A 92 26.85 9.75 -4.80
N MET A 93 27.31 9.57 -6.04
CA MET A 93 28.43 10.30 -6.63
C MET A 93 28.08 11.74 -7.03
N GLY A 94 26.81 12.16 -6.90
CA GLY A 94 26.32 13.48 -7.32
C GLY A 94 26.13 13.62 -8.83
N ILE A 95 26.06 12.51 -9.57
CA ILE A 95 25.86 12.48 -11.03
C ILE A 95 24.68 11.55 -11.34
N PRO A 96 23.45 11.88 -10.90
CA PRO A 96 22.29 11.05 -11.17
C PRO A 96 22.09 10.87 -12.69
N GLY A 97 21.82 9.63 -13.10
CA GLY A 97 21.71 9.26 -14.52
C GLY A 97 23.04 8.89 -15.22
N LEU A 98 24.16 8.85 -14.50
CA LEU A 98 25.41 8.30 -15.03
C LEU A 98 25.24 6.81 -15.36
N LEU A 99 25.21 6.50 -16.65
CA LEU A 99 25.29 5.13 -17.16
C LEU A 99 26.73 4.86 -17.60
N MET A 100 27.40 3.95 -16.90
CA MET A 100 28.76 3.55 -17.23
C MET A 100 28.75 2.12 -17.78
N GLN A 101 29.28 1.96 -19.00
CA GLN A 101 29.49 0.64 -19.59
C GLN A 101 30.45 -0.17 -18.70
N GLU A 102 30.12 -1.42 -18.39
CA GLU A 102 31.03 -2.31 -17.66
C GLU A 102 32.33 -2.48 -18.45
N GLY A 103 33.46 -2.24 -17.79
CA GLY A 103 34.76 -2.21 -18.45
C GLY A 103 35.17 -0.85 -19.04
N PHE A 104 34.32 0.19 -19.01
CA PHE A 104 34.68 1.55 -19.48
C PHE A 104 35.91 2.11 -18.78
N MET A 105 35.93 2.11 -17.44
CA MET A 105 37.09 2.58 -16.68
C MET A 105 38.31 1.68 -16.91
N ASN A 106 38.10 0.37 -17.05
CA ASN A 106 39.19 -0.54 -17.36
C ASN A 106 39.80 -0.16 -18.72
N ALA A 107 39.01 -0.12 -19.80
CA ALA A 107 39.44 0.23 -21.15
C ALA A 107 40.01 1.66 -21.26
N LEU A 108 39.42 2.64 -20.56
CA LEU A 108 39.90 4.02 -20.52
C LEU A 108 41.29 4.12 -19.87
N LEU A 109 41.53 3.33 -18.83
CA LEU A 109 42.80 3.27 -18.11
C LEU A 109 43.81 2.29 -18.75
N SER A 110 43.38 1.47 -19.71
CA SER A 110 44.19 0.39 -20.29
C SER A 110 44.31 0.35 -21.82
N GLY A 111 43.76 1.29 -22.60
CA GLY A 111 43.84 1.27 -24.08
C GLY A 111 45.05 1.99 -24.69
N SER A 112 45.61 1.54 -25.84
CA SER A 112 44.95 1.21 -27.14
C SER A 112 45.27 -0.15 -27.85
N HIS A 113 44.24 -1.01 -28.16
CA HIS A 113 44.33 -2.39 -28.78
C HIS A 113 43.71 -2.67 -30.18
N GLU A 114 44.03 -3.87 -30.74
CA GLU A 114 43.68 -4.65 -31.95
C GLU A 114 43.45 -6.18 -31.63
N THR A 115 42.27 -6.78 -31.80
CA THR A 115 41.90 -8.18 -31.37
C THR A 115 42.21 -9.35 -32.36
N LEU A 116 42.52 -10.56 -31.86
CA LEU A 116 42.78 -11.86 -32.54
C LEU A 116 41.89 -13.03 -32.00
N VAL A 117 41.78 -14.17 -32.71
CA VAL A 117 40.95 -15.35 -32.34
C VAL A 117 41.66 -16.62 -32.81
N GLU A 118 41.87 -17.60 -31.92
CA GLU A 118 42.61 -18.86 -32.19
C GLU A 118 43.86 -18.65 -33.08
N PRO A 119 44.76 -17.70 -32.75
CA PRO A 119 45.95 -17.50 -33.55
C PRO A 119 46.91 -18.67 -33.32
N ASP A 120 47.57 -19.11 -34.39
CA ASP A 120 48.85 -19.79 -34.19
C ASP A 120 49.88 -18.76 -33.67
N TRP A 121 50.96 -19.28 -33.10
CA TRP A 121 51.87 -18.45 -32.32
C TRP A 121 52.49 -17.29 -33.13
N ASP A 122 52.71 -17.50 -34.42
CA ASP A 122 53.31 -16.51 -35.32
C ASP A 122 52.32 -15.40 -35.73
N ARG A 123 51.01 -15.68 -35.80
CA ARG A 123 50.00 -14.67 -36.12
C ARG A 123 49.70 -13.73 -34.95
N LEU A 124 49.85 -14.22 -33.72
CA LEU A 124 49.79 -13.40 -32.51
C LEU A 124 50.93 -12.37 -32.45
N GLU A 125 52.13 -12.77 -32.86
CA GLU A 125 53.35 -11.96 -32.72
C GLU A 125 53.40 -10.73 -33.67
N SER A 126 52.78 -10.81 -34.85
CA SER A 126 52.78 -9.70 -35.82
C SER A 126 51.77 -8.58 -35.52
N THR A 127 50.60 -8.92 -34.98
CA THR A 127 49.52 -7.95 -34.67
C THR A 127 49.83 -7.14 -33.41
N LEU A 128 50.53 -7.77 -32.46
CA LEU A 128 51.06 -7.11 -31.26
C LEU A 128 52.08 -5.98 -31.55
N SER A 129 52.57 -5.84 -32.79
CA SER A 129 53.57 -4.84 -33.15
C SER A 129 53.01 -3.43 -33.52
N ASN A 130 51.67 -3.24 -33.56
CA ASN A 130 51.04 -1.95 -33.92
C ASN A 130 49.88 -1.48 -32.99
N GLY A 131 49.60 -2.16 -31.87
CA GLY A 131 48.59 -1.79 -30.84
C GLY A 131 48.38 -2.97 -29.85
N ASP A 132 47.69 -2.79 -28.71
CA ASP A 132 47.34 -3.91 -27.77
C ASP A 132 46.54 -5.04 -28.48
N VAL A 133 46.29 -6.25 -27.94
CA VAL A 133 45.53 -7.35 -28.64
C VAL A 133 44.72 -8.27 -27.70
N LEU A 134 43.57 -8.84 -28.14
CA LEU A 134 42.63 -9.75 -27.40
C LEU A 134 42.52 -11.16 -28.08
N VAL A 135 42.41 -12.31 -27.38
CA VAL A 135 42.42 -13.72 -27.95
C VAL A 135 41.48 -14.72 -27.22
N PHE A 136 41.00 -15.80 -27.88
CA PHE A 136 40.05 -16.85 -27.36
C PHE A 136 40.54 -18.32 -27.52
N LEU A 137 40.15 -19.25 -26.60
CA LEU A 137 40.48 -20.71 -26.55
C LEU A 137 39.36 -21.59 -25.87
N ASP A 138 39.33 -22.92 -26.14
CA ASP A 138 38.18 -23.88 -25.99
C ASP A 138 38.05 -24.70 -24.66
N PRO A 139 36.84 -24.81 -24.06
CA PRO A 139 36.44 -25.68 -22.94
C PRO A 139 36.20 -27.19 -23.22
N GLY A 140 36.55 -27.75 -24.38
CA GLY A 140 36.39 -29.17 -24.75
C GLY A 140 37.19 -30.22 -23.96
N SER A 141 37.43 -30.02 -22.65
CA SER A 141 38.20 -30.96 -21.85
C SER A 141 37.40 -32.21 -21.46
N GLU A 142 38.08 -33.33 -21.63
CA GLU A 142 37.63 -34.71 -21.42
C GLU A 142 37.00 -35.01 -20.04
N ALA A 143 37.19 -34.12 -19.05
CA ALA A 143 36.62 -34.27 -17.71
C ALA A 143 35.11 -33.92 -17.64
N GLY A 144 34.61 -33.10 -18.56
CA GLY A 144 33.23 -32.60 -18.54
C GLY A 144 32.18 -33.65 -18.90
N GLU A 145 32.53 -34.64 -19.71
CA GLU A 145 31.53 -35.56 -20.27
C GLU A 145 31.22 -36.79 -19.40
N LYS A 146 31.95 -37.04 -18.31
CA LYS A 146 31.89 -38.35 -17.62
C LYS A 146 30.99 -38.46 -16.38
N VAL A 147 30.28 -37.42 -15.96
CA VAL A 147 29.59 -37.42 -14.65
C VAL A 147 28.12 -37.84 -14.69
N MET A 148 27.43 -37.82 -15.84
CA MET A 148 25.97 -37.59 -15.84
C MET A 148 25.06 -38.76 -16.24
N SER A 149 25.35 -40.04 -15.99
CA SER A 149 24.38 -41.09 -16.41
C SER A 149 24.23 -42.30 -15.50
N ALA A 150 23.02 -42.52 -14.95
CA ALA A 150 22.12 -43.61 -15.41
C ALA A 150 21.01 -44.08 -14.42
N LEU A 151 20.79 -43.43 -13.28
CA LEU A 151 19.49 -43.37 -12.58
C LEU A 151 19.30 -41.87 -12.27
N PRO A 152 18.10 -41.29 -12.16
CA PRO A 152 18.06 -39.98 -11.54
C PRO A 152 18.46 -40.29 -10.08
N ALA A 153 19.66 -39.85 -9.70
CA ALA A 153 20.23 -40.15 -8.38
C ALA A 153 19.39 -39.52 -7.25
N ASP A 154 18.33 -38.80 -7.61
CA ASP A 154 17.54 -37.82 -6.89
C ASP A 154 16.34 -38.37 -6.11
N TRP A 155 15.90 -39.64 -6.23
CA TRP A 155 14.92 -40.18 -5.27
C TRP A 155 15.49 -40.25 -3.83
N GLU A 156 16.82 -40.34 -3.73
CA GLU A 156 17.58 -40.15 -2.49
C GLU A 156 17.90 -38.67 -2.21
N TRP A 157 17.20 -37.71 -2.84
CA TRP A 157 17.37 -36.28 -2.62
C TRP A 157 17.43 -35.88 -1.14
N PRO A 158 16.73 -36.52 -0.17
CA PRO A 158 16.84 -36.10 1.22
C PRO A 158 18.25 -36.32 1.81
N ARG A 159 18.99 -37.32 1.31
CA ARG A 159 20.40 -37.52 1.66
C ARG A 159 21.32 -36.53 0.95
N GLN A 160 20.96 -36.07 -0.25
CA GLN A 160 21.71 -35.07 -1.01
C GLN A 160 21.56 -33.66 -0.41
N LEU A 161 20.46 -33.38 0.27
CA LEU A 161 20.21 -32.13 1.01
C LEU A 161 21.21 -31.92 2.15
N ASN A 162 21.89 -32.98 2.62
CA ASN A 162 22.76 -32.98 3.81
C ASN A 162 22.06 -32.41 5.07
N SER A 163 20.73 -32.56 5.16
CA SER A 163 19.97 -32.07 6.32
C SER A 163 20.34 -32.88 7.58
N HIS A 164 20.54 -32.17 8.69
CA HIS A 164 20.89 -32.75 9.99
C HIS A 164 19.87 -33.82 10.44
N GLN A 165 18.60 -33.69 10.03
CA GLN A 165 17.53 -34.65 10.35
C GLN A 165 17.87 -36.05 9.83
N TYR A 166 18.40 -36.15 8.60
CA TYR A 166 18.80 -37.43 7.98
C TYR A 166 20.13 -37.99 8.50
N GLY A 167 20.86 -37.22 9.31
CA GLY A 167 22.03 -37.67 10.08
C GLY A 167 21.69 -38.15 11.51
N THR A 168 20.42 -38.09 11.93
CA THR A 168 20.01 -38.45 13.30
C THR A 168 20.14 -39.96 13.54
N ILE A 169 20.81 -40.34 14.62
CA ILE A 169 20.92 -41.75 15.03
C ILE A 169 19.51 -42.30 15.31
N GLY A 170 19.13 -43.36 14.60
CA GLY A 170 17.84 -44.03 14.80
C GLY A 170 16.67 -43.47 14.00
N LEU A 171 16.90 -42.64 12.97
CA LEU A 171 15.84 -42.20 12.06
C LEU A 171 15.10 -43.40 11.42
N ILE A 172 13.77 -43.41 11.52
CA ILE A 172 12.88 -44.39 10.90
C ILE A 172 12.23 -43.74 9.68
N ARG A 173 12.64 -44.18 8.48
CA ARG A 173 12.14 -43.63 7.21
C ARG A 173 10.73 -44.14 6.91
N ALA A 174 9.89 -43.28 6.33
CA ALA A 174 8.62 -43.65 5.72
C ALA A 174 8.56 -43.06 4.30
N ASP A 175 8.19 -43.86 3.31
CA ASP A 175 8.07 -43.47 1.91
C ASP A 175 6.61 -43.65 1.46
N LEU A 176 6.05 -42.63 0.83
CA LEU A 176 4.72 -42.66 0.23
C LEU A 176 4.85 -42.40 -1.27
N PHE A 177 4.27 -43.26 -2.09
CA PHE A 177 4.30 -43.10 -3.54
C PHE A 177 3.15 -43.86 -4.20
N GLN A 178 2.90 -43.57 -5.47
CA GLN A 178 1.93 -44.30 -6.29
C GLN A 178 2.61 -45.00 -7.47
N LEU A 179 2.06 -46.15 -7.85
CA LEU A 179 2.44 -46.87 -9.06
C LEU A 179 1.21 -46.99 -9.96
N VAL A 180 1.37 -46.72 -11.26
CA VAL A 180 0.25 -46.66 -12.21
C VAL A 180 0.40 -47.76 -13.27
N HIS A 181 -0.70 -48.47 -13.57
CA HIS A 181 -0.81 -49.40 -14.69
C HIS A 181 -2.16 -49.25 -15.40
N GLY A 182 -2.15 -48.65 -16.61
CA GLY A 182 -3.38 -48.34 -17.34
C GLY A 182 -4.21 -47.30 -16.57
N GLU A 183 -5.48 -47.60 -16.29
CA GLU A 183 -6.37 -46.76 -15.45
C GLU A 183 -6.30 -47.10 -13.95
N ARG A 184 -5.40 -47.99 -13.51
CA ARG A 184 -5.31 -48.45 -12.12
C ARG A 184 -4.11 -47.85 -11.41
N THR A 185 -4.35 -47.32 -10.22
CA THR A 185 -3.31 -46.73 -9.35
C THR A 185 -3.20 -47.55 -8.06
N LEU A 186 -1.96 -47.90 -7.69
CA LEU A 186 -1.62 -48.51 -6.41
C LEU A 186 -0.92 -47.46 -5.54
N PHE A 187 -1.51 -47.10 -4.40
CA PHE A 187 -0.89 -46.23 -3.40
C PHE A 187 -0.11 -47.08 -2.39
N VAL A 188 1.15 -46.70 -2.14
CA VAL A 188 2.08 -47.45 -1.29
C VAL A 188 2.53 -46.57 -0.13
N VAL A 189 2.41 -47.09 1.09
CA VAL A 189 3.01 -46.54 2.30
C VAL A 189 4.00 -47.56 2.85
N SER A 190 5.30 -47.22 2.83
CA SER A 190 6.39 -48.11 3.22
C SER A 190 7.18 -47.53 4.39
N SER A 191 7.32 -48.28 5.49
CA SER A 191 8.20 -47.94 6.62
C SER A 191 8.55 -49.23 7.36
N PRO A 192 9.77 -49.39 7.93
CA PRO A 192 10.10 -50.58 8.70
C PRO A 192 9.37 -50.66 10.04
N ASP A 193 8.83 -49.55 10.56
CA ASP A 193 8.15 -49.48 11.86
C ASP A 193 6.62 -49.51 11.75
N ALA A 194 5.98 -50.35 12.59
CA ALA A 194 4.53 -50.52 12.56
C ALA A 194 3.78 -49.33 13.17
N GLU A 195 4.35 -48.69 14.19
CA GLU A 195 3.75 -47.52 14.83
C GLU A 195 3.74 -46.31 13.88
N THR A 196 4.84 -46.10 13.15
CA THR A 196 4.95 -45.07 12.10
C THR A 196 3.91 -45.26 11.01
N ARG A 197 3.69 -46.50 10.53
CA ARG A 197 2.64 -46.78 9.54
C ARG A 197 1.23 -46.51 10.08
N ALA A 198 0.96 -46.88 11.35
CA ALA A 198 -0.33 -46.64 11.98
C ALA A 198 -0.61 -45.14 12.19
N LYS A 199 0.38 -44.37 12.65
CA LYS A 199 0.28 -42.90 12.79
C LYS A 199 -0.01 -42.20 11.46
N LEU A 200 0.67 -42.63 10.40
CA LEU A 200 0.47 -42.07 9.08
C LEU A 200 -0.92 -42.42 8.50
N ALA A 201 -1.39 -43.65 8.70
CA ALA A 201 -2.74 -44.05 8.30
C ALA A 201 -3.81 -43.19 9.01
N MET A 202 -3.64 -42.95 10.32
CA MET A 202 -4.49 -42.06 11.10
C MET A 202 -4.48 -40.63 10.56
N HIS A 203 -3.30 -40.05 10.25
CA HIS A 203 -3.25 -38.71 9.66
C HIS A 203 -3.94 -38.60 8.29
N ILE A 204 -3.87 -39.65 7.46
CA ILE A 204 -4.57 -39.70 6.17
C ILE A 204 -6.09 -39.76 6.40
N GLU A 205 -6.54 -40.62 7.32
CA GLU A 205 -7.95 -40.76 7.69
C GLU A 205 -8.52 -39.46 8.27
N ASP A 206 -7.84 -38.87 9.27
CA ASP A 206 -8.19 -37.60 9.89
C ASP A 206 -8.28 -36.47 8.85
N THR A 207 -7.32 -36.41 7.91
CA THR A 207 -7.32 -35.42 6.82
C THR A 207 -8.52 -35.62 5.91
N GLY A 208 -8.83 -36.88 5.54
CA GLY A 208 -9.99 -37.20 4.72
C GLY A 208 -11.32 -36.83 5.41
N GLU A 209 -11.46 -37.14 6.70
CA GLU A 209 -12.63 -36.78 7.49
C GLU A 209 -12.78 -35.26 7.63
N LEU A 210 -11.69 -34.56 7.95
CA LEU A 210 -11.67 -33.10 8.03
C LEU A 210 -12.08 -32.44 6.70
N LEU A 211 -11.52 -32.89 5.58
CA LEU A 211 -11.86 -32.36 4.25
C LEU A 211 -13.29 -32.69 3.84
N SER A 212 -13.92 -33.69 4.45
CA SER A 212 -15.34 -33.98 4.23
C SER A 212 -16.25 -32.98 4.95
N GLN A 213 -15.82 -32.46 6.10
CA GLN A 213 -16.61 -31.60 6.99
C GLN A 213 -16.40 -30.10 6.76
N TYR A 214 -15.18 -29.69 6.40
CA TYR A 214 -14.79 -28.28 6.35
C TYR A 214 -14.40 -27.80 4.96
N ASN A 215 -14.63 -26.51 4.71
CA ASN A 215 -14.00 -25.73 3.66
C ASN A 215 -12.77 -25.01 4.23
N LEU A 216 -11.69 -24.97 3.46
CA LEU A 216 -10.44 -24.27 3.80
C LEU A 216 -10.49 -22.84 3.26
N HIS A 217 -10.39 -21.85 4.14
CA HIS A 217 -10.40 -20.43 3.79
C HIS A 217 -9.10 -19.75 4.19
N LYS A 218 -8.21 -19.53 3.22
CA LYS A 218 -6.95 -18.80 3.42
C LYS A 218 -7.24 -17.30 3.54
N GLY A 219 -6.50 -16.63 4.42
CA GLY A 219 -6.71 -15.24 4.83
C GLY A 219 -5.43 -14.50 5.18
N TRP A 220 -5.50 -13.17 5.13
CA TRP A 220 -4.48 -12.28 5.67
C TRP A 220 -5.02 -11.54 6.89
N PHE A 221 -4.45 -11.83 8.05
CA PHE A 221 -4.78 -11.15 9.30
C PHE A 221 -3.69 -10.13 9.60
N GLY A 222 -4.05 -8.87 9.86
CA GLY A 222 -3.06 -7.80 10.07
C GLY A 222 -2.25 -7.51 8.81
N ALA A 223 -2.92 -7.47 7.65
CA ALA A 223 -2.38 -6.77 6.49
C ALA A 223 -2.58 -5.26 6.69
N TYR A 224 -1.76 -4.40 6.09
CA TYR A 224 -1.97 -2.96 6.26
C TYR A 224 -1.61 -2.14 5.01
N SER A 225 -2.30 -1.01 4.88
CA SER A 225 -2.19 -0.08 3.74
C SER A 225 -1.75 1.33 4.13
N LEU A 226 -1.97 1.72 5.39
CA LEU A 226 -1.74 3.08 5.90
C LEU A 226 -2.42 4.17 5.06
N LEU A 227 -3.48 3.84 4.32
CA LEU A 227 -4.19 4.74 3.40
C LEU A 227 -4.64 6.05 4.09
N ASN A 228 -5.06 5.95 5.34
CA ASN A 228 -5.55 7.08 6.13
C ASN A 228 -4.46 7.69 7.03
N SER A 229 -3.18 7.47 6.71
CA SER A 229 -2.03 7.93 7.49
C SER A 229 -1.13 8.86 6.68
N VAL A 230 -0.45 9.77 7.37
CA VAL A 230 0.70 10.52 6.83
C VAL A 230 1.94 9.64 6.62
N THR A 231 1.97 8.43 7.18
CA THR A 231 3.03 7.44 6.94
C THR A 231 2.71 6.62 5.69
N CYS A 232 3.67 6.48 4.78
CA CYS A 232 3.47 5.81 3.50
C CYS A 232 3.90 4.33 3.54
N THR A 233 3.11 3.46 2.91
CA THR A 233 3.50 2.09 2.56
C THR A 233 2.95 1.75 1.18
N LYS A 234 3.51 0.73 0.55
CA LYS A 234 3.00 0.21 -0.72
C LYS A 234 1.59 -0.37 -0.57
N GLY A 235 0.69 0.09 -1.43
CA GLY A 235 -0.55 -0.58 -1.80
C GLY A 235 -1.81 -0.03 -1.14
N HIS A 236 -2.80 0.30 -1.96
CA HIS A 236 -4.15 0.63 -1.51
C HIS A 236 -4.90 -0.64 -1.04
N PRO A 237 -5.85 -0.59 -0.07
CA PRO A 237 -6.58 -1.78 0.38
C PRO A 237 -7.17 -2.65 -0.73
N LEU A 238 -7.71 -2.03 -1.79
CA LEU A 238 -8.26 -2.77 -2.94
C LEU A 238 -7.18 -3.50 -3.77
N GLU A 239 -5.96 -2.96 -3.86
CA GLU A 239 -4.81 -3.61 -4.51
C GLU A 239 -4.27 -4.75 -3.64
N VAL A 240 -4.25 -4.58 -2.31
CA VAL A 240 -3.93 -5.64 -1.35
C VAL A 240 -4.91 -6.79 -1.51
N ILE A 241 -6.21 -6.50 -1.58
CA ILE A 241 -7.25 -7.52 -1.81
C ILE A 241 -7.03 -8.21 -3.17
N GLY A 242 -6.86 -7.44 -4.25
CA GLY A 242 -6.65 -8.00 -5.59
C GLY A 242 -5.43 -8.92 -5.68
N THR A 243 -4.33 -8.54 -5.03
CA THR A 243 -3.10 -9.33 -4.93
C THR A 243 -3.32 -10.61 -4.13
N GLY A 244 -3.92 -10.50 -2.94
CA GLY A 244 -4.19 -11.66 -2.08
C GLY A 244 -5.16 -12.64 -2.72
N MET A 245 -6.21 -12.18 -3.39
CA MET A 245 -7.15 -13.07 -4.09
C MET A 245 -6.48 -13.92 -5.15
N ASN A 246 -5.43 -13.39 -5.79
CA ASN A 246 -4.63 -14.16 -6.73
C ASN A 246 -3.88 -15.33 -6.05
N GLU A 247 -3.57 -15.22 -4.75
CA GLU A 247 -2.98 -16.27 -3.90
C GLU A 247 -4.02 -17.14 -3.15
N GLY A 248 -5.28 -17.08 -3.57
CA GLY A 248 -6.38 -17.85 -2.96
C GLY A 248 -6.90 -17.26 -1.64
N ILE A 249 -6.55 -16.02 -1.32
CA ILE A 249 -7.07 -15.33 -0.13
C ILE A 249 -8.56 -15.01 -0.31
N SER A 250 -9.35 -15.33 0.71
CA SER A 250 -10.80 -15.17 0.72
C SER A 250 -11.31 -14.26 1.84
N TRP A 251 -10.44 -13.89 2.79
CA TRP A 251 -10.75 -12.94 3.85
C TRP A 251 -9.53 -12.11 4.27
N PHE A 252 -9.78 -10.88 4.75
CA PHE A 252 -8.75 -9.91 5.15
C PHE A 252 -9.15 -9.19 6.44
N VAL A 253 -8.19 -9.01 7.36
CA VAL A 253 -8.31 -8.09 8.50
C VAL A 253 -7.20 -7.05 8.38
N PHE A 254 -7.56 -5.78 8.17
CA PHE A 254 -6.58 -4.69 8.09
C PHE A 254 -6.27 -4.08 9.45
N ASP A 255 -5.00 -3.88 9.81
CA ASP A 255 -4.60 -3.36 11.14
C ASP A 255 -3.54 -2.26 11.16
N GLY A 256 -3.29 -1.62 10.02
CA GLY A 256 -2.41 -0.47 9.95
C GLY A 256 -2.90 0.71 10.78
N TYR A 257 -1.99 1.65 11.06
CA TYR A 257 -2.36 2.88 11.73
C TYR A 257 -3.46 3.60 10.95
N MET A 258 -4.61 3.82 11.60
CA MET A 258 -5.83 4.41 11.03
C MET A 258 -6.53 3.62 9.91
N ASP A 259 -6.14 2.36 9.62
CA ASP A 259 -6.86 1.52 8.65
C ASP A 259 -8.30 1.21 9.10
N PHE A 260 -8.58 1.26 10.42
CA PHE A 260 -9.93 1.04 10.96
C PHE A 260 -10.97 2.07 10.48
N LEU A 261 -10.53 3.27 10.07
CA LEU A 261 -11.41 4.29 9.49
C LEU A 261 -11.99 3.87 8.13
N SER A 262 -11.37 2.89 7.46
CA SER A 262 -11.82 2.38 6.15
C SER A 262 -12.92 1.32 6.25
N LYS A 263 -13.40 0.95 7.44
CA LYS A 263 -14.37 -0.15 7.63
C LYS A 263 -15.59 -0.03 6.70
N SER A 264 -16.25 1.11 6.73
CA SER A 264 -17.46 1.36 5.94
C SER A 264 -17.18 1.42 4.43
N ASN A 265 -16.02 1.97 4.05
CA ASN A 265 -15.58 2.04 2.66
C ASN A 265 -15.32 0.64 2.09
N LEU A 266 -14.62 -0.23 2.84
CA LEU A 266 -14.38 -1.62 2.44
C LEU A 266 -15.68 -2.39 2.22
N GLU A 267 -16.62 -2.32 3.17
CA GLU A 267 -17.92 -2.97 3.07
C GLU A 267 -18.72 -2.47 1.85
N LYS A 268 -18.70 -1.15 1.61
CA LYS A 268 -19.34 -0.53 0.45
C LYS A 268 -18.70 -0.97 -0.87
N TRP A 269 -17.36 -0.98 -0.96
CA TRP A 269 -16.64 -1.36 -2.16
C TRP A 269 -16.89 -2.82 -2.53
N MET A 270 -16.82 -3.76 -1.56
CA MET A 270 -17.08 -5.17 -1.84
C MET A 270 -18.51 -5.39 -2.35
N LYS A 271 -19.49 -4.68 -1.75
CA LYS A 271 -20.89 -4.74 -2.16
C LYS A 271 -21.13 -4.17 -3.57
N GLN A 272 -20.43 -3.10 -3.94
CA GLN A 272 -20.59 -2.46 -5.25
C GLN A 272 -20.23 -3.39 -6.43
N VAL A 273 -19.27 -4.30 -6.23
CA VAL A 273 -18.82 -5.23 -7.26
C VAL A 273 -19.17 -6.69 -6.98
N ASP A 274 -20.05 -6.95 -6.01
CA ASP A 274 -20.51 -8.30 -5.62
C ASP A 274 -19.34 -9.29 -5.43
N LEU A 275 -18.30 -8.84 -4.72
CA LEU A 275 -17.10 -9.63 -4.47
C LEU A 275 -17.30 -10.48 -3.22
N PRO A 276 -17.15 -11.82 -3.27
CA PRO A 276 -17.44 -12.72 -2.15
C PRO A 276 -16.30 -12.76 -1.10
N VAL A 277 -15.50 -11.71 -1.00
CA VAL A 277 -14.40 -11.59 -0.04
C VAL A 277 -14.92 -10.99 1.26
N VAL A 278 -14.55 -11.58 2.38
CA VAL A 278 -14.84 -11.01 3.70
C VAL A 278 -13.73 -10.03 4.09
N THR A 279 -14.11 -8.83 4.52
CA THR A 279 -13.15 -7.84 5.02
C THR A 279 -13.56 -7.41 6.42
N ASP A 280 -12.57 -7.17 7.28
CA ASP A 280 -12.73 -6.50 8.56
C ASP A 280 -11.50 -5.63 8.84
N VAL A 281 -11.54 -4.89 9.95
CA VAL A 281 -10.45 -4.02 10.37
C VAL A 281 -10.20 -4.13 11.87
N GLY A 282 -9.06 -3.62 12.32
CA GLY A 282 -8.72 -3.44 13.73
C GLY A 282 -7.51 -2.55 13.93
N PHE A 283 -7.01 -2.51 15.15
CA PHE A 283 -5.74 -1.88 15.50
C PHE A 283 -5.22 -2.56 16.76
N ASP A 284 -3.96 -3.02 16.72
CA ASP A 284 -3.33 -3.73 17.83
C ASP A 284 -3.51 -2.98 19.17
N PRO A 285 -4.12 -3.59 20.20
CA PRO A 285 -4.43 -5.02 20.36
C PRO A 285 -5.89 -5.45 20.07
N ILE A 286 -6.75 -4.55 19.59
CA ILE A 286 -8.20 -4.73 19.50
C ILE A 286 -8.68 -5.03 18.07
N TYR A 287 -9.61 -5.98 17.94
CA TYR A 287 -10.13 -6.43 16.65
C TYR A 287 -11.60 -6.84 16.74
N GLY A 288 -12.25 -7.03 15.59
CA GLY A 288 -13.60 -7.61 15.55
C GLY A 288 -14.70 -6.71 16.16
N CYS A 289 -14.42 -5.45 16.44
CA CYS A 289 -15.42 -4.50 16.95
C CYS A 289 -16.52 -4.27 15.89
N ARG A 290 -17.77 -4.05 16.33
CA ARG A 290 -18.86 -3.68 15.41
C ARG A 290 -18.56 -2.39 14.64
N ASP A 291 -18.01 -1.41 15.36
CA ASP A 291 -17.63 -0.09 14.91
C ASP A 291 -16.42 0.39 15.74
N TYR A 292 -15.68 1.35 15.21
CA TYR A 292 -14.50 1.94 15.87
C TYR A 292 -14.75 3.40 16.28
N ASP A 293 -16.02 3.79 16.40
CA ASP A 293 -16.39 5.15 16.74
C ASP A 293 -15.91 5.51 18.15
N GLY A 294 -15.16 6.61 18.26
CA GLY A 294 -14.60 7.10 19.51
C GLY A 294 -13.25 6.49 19.89
N LEU A 295 -12.69 5.57 19.09
CA LEU A 295 -11.33 5.08 19.32
C LEU A 295 -10.32 6.23 19.18
N GLN A 296 -9.50 6.42 20.20
CA GLN A 296 -8.43 7.42 20.24
C GLN A 296 -7.12 6.72 20.54
N VAL A 297 -6.52 6.07 19.54
CA VAL A 297 -5.33 5.18 19.68
C VAL A 297 -4.25 5.77 20.59
N GLN A 298 -3.93 7.06 20.41
CA GLN A 298 -2.86 7.75 21.14
C GLN A 298 -3.31 8.38 22.47
N SER A 299 -4.57 8.13 22.87
CA SER A 299 -5.12 8.43 24.19
C SER A 299 -5.45 7.16 24.99
N MET A 300 -5.14 5.97 24.46
CA MET A 300 -5.35 4.70 25.15
C MET A 300 -4.15 4.36 26.05
N PHE A 301 -4.04 5.06 27.18
CA PHE A 301 -2.84 5.05 28.03
C PHE A 301 -2.62 3.74 28.82
N THR A 302 -3.65 2.91 29.00
CA THR A 302 -3.56 1.69 29.82
C THR A 302 -4.14 0.48 29.10
N LYS A 303 -3.69 -0.71 29.49
CA LYS A 303 -4.20 -1.98 28.97
C LYS A 303 -5.69 -2.15 29.28
N GLU A 304 -6.18 -1.67 30.44
CA GLU A 304 -7.60 -1.74 30.83
C GLU A 304 -8.48 -1.00 29.82
N LEU A 305 -8.08 0.21 29.43
CA LEU A 305 -8.86 1.03 28.49
C LEU A 305 -9.03 0.33 27.14
N TRP A 306 -7.98 -0.33 26.64
CA TRP A 306 -8.07 -1.11 25.40
C TRP A 306 -9.06 -2.26 25.52
N ASN A 307 -9.00 -3.00 26.63
CA ASN A 307 -9.87 -4.15 26.89
C ASN A 307 -11.34 -3.72 27.03
N GLU A 308 -11.61 -2.71 27.86
CA GLU A 308 -12.94 -2.14 28.07
C GLU A 308 -13.54 -1.65 26.74
N TYR A 309 -12.78 -0.86 25.97
CA TYR A 309 -13.25 -0.35 24.68
C TYR A 309 -13.66 -1.47 23.73
N ALA A 310 -12.81 -2.49 23.56
CA ALA A 310 -13.09 -3.57 22.63
C ALA A 310 -14.35 -4.35 23.04
N HIS A 311 -14.45 -4.73 24.31
CA HIS A 311 -15.59 -5.52 24.81
C HIS A 311 -16.89 -4.72 24.78
N GLU A 312 -16.87 -3.42 25.08
CA GLU A 312 -18.04 -2.53 24.92
C GLU A 312 -18.52 -2.45 23.45
N LYS A 313 -17.59 -2.50 22.50
CA LYS A 313 -17.88 -2.52 21.06
C LYS A 313 -18.16 -3.94 20.51
N GLY A 314 -18.18 -4.95 21.37
CA GLY A 314 -18.40 -6.36 21.02
C GLY A 314 -17.27 -6.98 20.19
N GLY A 315 -16.06 -6.43 20.30
CA GLY A 315 -14.84 -6.96 19.72
C GLY A 315 -14.05 -7.82 20.70
N TYR A 316 -12.81 -8.10 20.30
CA TYR A 316 -11.89 -9.02 20.96
C TYR A 316 -10.52 -8.36 21.16
N VAL A 317 -9.79 -8.76 22.19
CA VAL A 317 -8.45 -8.24 22.48
C VAL A 317 -7.43 -9.36 22.54
N PHE A 318 -6.32 -9.16 21.85
CA PHE A 318 -5.22 -10.13 21.79
C PHE A 318 -3.97 -9.58 22.47
N ARG A 319 -3.30 -10.39 23.26
CA ARG A 319 -2.03 -10.04 23.94
C ARG A 319 -0.85 -10.76 23.32
N ARG A 320 0.36 -10.30 23.59
CA ARG A 320 1.57 -11.09 23.31
C ARG A 320 1.54 -12.37 24.16
N VAL A 321 2.13 -13.45 23.62
CA VAL A 321 2.18 -14.75 24.32
C VAL A 321 2.89 -14.63 25.67
N TYR A 322 4.09 -14.02 25.68
CA TYR A 322 4.82 -13.69 26.91
C TYR A 322 4.75 -12.19 27.21
N ASP A 323 3.86 -11.83 28.14
CA ASP A 323 3.72 -10.48 28.68
C ASP A 323 3.20 -10.56 30.13
N PRO A 324 4.09 -10.66 31.14
CA PRO A 324 3.67 -10.77 32.54
C PRO A 324 2.86 -9.57 33.04
N GLU A 325 3.04 -8.39 32.43
CA GLU A 325 2.25 -7.20 32.79
C GLU A 325 0.82 -7.27 32.27
N ALA A 326 0.52 -8.18 31.33
CA ALA A 326 -0.82 -8.43 30.81
C ALA A 326 -1.55 -9.54 31.58
N ASP A 327 -0.89 -10.27 32.48
CA ASP A 327 -1.50 -11.36 33.26
C ASP A 327 -2.67 -10.93 34.19
N PRO A 328 -2.72 -9.70 34.73
CA PRO A 328 -3.86 -9.25 35.53
C PRO A 328 -5.17 -8.99 34.76
N PHE A 329 -5.17 -9.14 33.43
CA PHE A 329 -6.22 -8.68 32.53
C PHE A 329 -6.84 -9.82 31.73
N ASP A 330 -8.12 -9.66 31.39
CA ASP A 330 -8.83 -10.62 30.54
C ASP A 330 -8.59 -10.32 29.06
N TYR A 331 -7.94 -11.26 28.35
CA TYR A 331 -7.70 -11.23 26.92
C TYR A 331 -8.35 -12.43 26.23
N ASP A 332 -8.79 -12.24 24.99
CA ASP A 332 -9.50 -13.26 24.20
C ASP A 332 -8.54 -14.19 23.45
N GLY A 333 -7.27 -13.80 23.27
CA GLY A 333 -6.29 -14.64 22.59
C GLY A 333 -4.88 -14.08 22.52
N TYR A 334 -4.04 -14.73 21.70
CA TYR A 334 -2.65 -14.38 21.47
C TYR A 334 -2.37 -13.75 20.10
N LEU A 335 -1.53 -12.71 20.11
CA LEU A 335 -0.76 -12.23 18.98
C LEU A 335 0.48 -13.14 18.84
N ALA A 336 0.44 -14.05 17.86
CA ALA A 336 1.47 -15.05 17.67
C ALA A 336 2.60 -14.58 16.73
N THR A 337 3.81 -15.05 17.01
CA THR A 337 4.98 -14.96 16.14
C THR A 337 5.59 -16.35 15.96
N GLU A 338 6.51 -16.54 15.02
CA GLU A 338 7.17 -17.83 14.80
C GLU A 338 7.77 -18.42 16.08
N GLY A 339 8.39 -17.57 16.91
CA GLY A 339 8.97 -17.97 18.20
C GLY A 339 7.95 -18.50 19.22
N ASN A 340 6.64 -18.42 18.95
CA ASN A 340 5.59 -18.87 19.85
C ASN A 340 4.93 -20.20 19.43
N LYS A 341 5.45 -20.86 18.38
CA LYS A 341 4.86 -22.09 17.84
C LYS A 341 4.58 -23.14 18.91
N GLU A 342 5.51 -23.37 19.84
CA GLU A 342 5.35 -24.37 20.90
C GLU A 342 4.13 -24.08 21.79
N GLN A 343 3.96 -22.82 22.22
CA GLN A 343 2.84 -22.39 23.05
C GLN A 343 1.53 -22.49 22.27
N ILE A 344 1.50 -22.00 21.02
CA ILE A 344 0.29 -22.03 20.18
C ILE A 344 -0.16 -23.47 19.88
N ASP A 345 0.78 -24.38 19.71
CA ASP A 345 0.52 -25.80 19.43
C ASP A 345 -0.01 -26.57 20.66
N GLN A 346 0.39 -26.17 21.87
CA GLN A 346 0.12 -26.91 23.12
C GLN A 346 -1.01 -26.31 23.97
N GLU A 347 -1.15 -24.98 23.98
CA GLU A 347 -2.12 -24.29 24.81
C GLU A 347 -3.49 -24.18 24.11
N ASN A 348 -4.57 -24.09 24.90
CA ASN A 348 -5.92 -23.96 24.37
C ASN A 348 -6.44 -22.51 24.40
N VAL A 349 -5.67 -21.59 23.82
CA VAL A 349 -5.98 -20.14 23.77
C VAL A 349 -6.08 -19.68 22.31
N PRO A 350 -7.15 -18.97 21.88
CA PRO A 350 -7.25 -18.45 20.51
C PRO A 350 -6.02 -17.65 20.08
N PHE A 351 -5.72 -17.61 18.79
CA PHE A 351 -4.56 -16.86 18.32
C PHE A 351 -4.77 -16.29 16.93
N VAL A 352 -4.00 -15.23 16.64
CA VAL A 352 -3.91 -14.60 15.32
C VAL A 352 -2.44 -14.42 14.95
N LEU A 353 -2.14 -14.50 13.65
CA LEU A 353 -0.79 -14.37 13.09
C LEU A 353 -0.79 -13.21 12.08
N LYS A 354 0.03 -12.18 12.33
CA LYS A 354 0.08 -11.00 11.46
C LYS A 354 0.77 -11.27 10.12
N THR A 355 0.17 -10.74 9.05
CA THR A 355 0.67 -10.83 7.67
C THR A 355 1.70 -9.75 7.33
N GLY A 356 1.47 -8.49 7.71
CA GLY A 356 2.33 -7.36 7.37
C GLY A 356 1.96 -6.63 6.07
N SER A 357 2.85 -5.77 5.57
CA SER A 357 2.61 -5.01 4.32
C SER A 357 2.98 -5.79 3.05
N LEU A 358 2.46 -5.31 1.91
CA LEU A 358 2.91 -5.77 0.59
C LEU A 358 4.38 -5.43 0.30
N GLU A 359 4.90 -4.33 0.86
CA GLU A 359 6.32 -3.99 0.79
C GLU A 359 7.18 -5.11 1.39
N GLN A 360 6.75 -5.65 2.54
CA GLN A 360 7.36 -6.80 3.23
C GLN A 360 6.85 -8.15 2.69
N HIS A 361 6.28 -8.15 1.49
CA HIS A 361 5.85 -9.31 0.72
C HIS A 361 4.66 -10.12 1.26
N ALA A 362 4.01 -9.70 2.36
CA ALA A 362 2.83 -10.35 2.93
C ALA A 362 2.99 -11.89 3.00
N MET A 363 4.02 -12.34 3.71
CA MET A 363 4.46 -13.76 3.68
C MET A 363 3.59 -14.68 4.53
N ASN A 364 3.07 -14.18 5.65
CA ASN A 364 2.29 -14.99 6.56
C ASN A 364 0.81 -14.99 6.15
N SER A 365 0.11 -16.08 6.43
CA SER A 365 -1.32 -16.22 6.22
C SER A 365 -1.95 -17.09 7.30
N MET A 366 -3.28 -17.09 7.37
CA MET A 366 -4.04 -18.01 8.22
C MET A 366 -5.02 -18.82 7.37
N VAL A 367 -5.23 -20.08 7.73
CA VAL A 367 -6.26 -20.94 7.11
C VAL A 367 -7.33 -21.23 8.15
N LEU A 368 -8.57 -20.86 7.85
CA LEU A 368 -9.75 -21.14 8.67
C LEU A 368 -10.48 -22.38 8.16
N PHE A 369 -11.03 -23.16 9.09
CA PHE A 369 -11.81 -24.36 8.81
C PHE A 369 -13.28 -24.10 9.13
N ILE A 370 -14.04 -23.73 8.10
CA ILE A 370 -15.48 -23.41 8.19
C ILE A 370 -16.28 -24.64 7.76
N GLU A 371 -17.31 -25.03 8.52
CA GLU A 371 -18.14 -26.18 8.13
C GLU A 371 -18.75 -25.98 6.74
N LYS A 372 -18.86 -27.05 5.94
CA LYS A 372 -19.31 -26.95 4.54
C LYS A 372 -20.72 -26.41 4.34
N ASP A 373 -21.56 -26.52 5.36
CA ASP A 373 -22.92 -26.00 5.38
C ASP A 373 -23.02 -24.53 5.82
N LYS A 374 -21.92 -23.94 6.33
CA LYS A 374 -21.84 -22.54 6.71
C LYS A 374 -21.12 -21.70 5.63
N PRO A 375 -21.64 -20.52 5.28
CA PRO A 375 -20.94 -19.59 4.40
C PRO A 375 -19.78 -18.92 5.14
N LEU A 376 -18.74 -18.53 4.40
CA LEU A 376 -17.74 -17.60 4.92
C LEU A 376 -18.39 -16.21 5.08
N THR A 377 -18.48 -15.76 6.32
CA THR A 377 -19.01 -14.46 6.75
C THR A 377 -18.04 -13.86 7.77
N ARG A 378 -18.22 -12.59 8.11
CA ARG A 378 -17.44 -11.95 9.18
C ARG A 378 -17.62 -12.70 10.50
N GLU A 379 -18.84 -13.12 10.81
CA GLU A 379 -19.19 -13.84 12.02
C GLU A 379 -18.53 -15.22 12.06
N SER A 380 -18.69 -16.02 11.00
CA SER A 380 -18.10 -17.36 10.93
C SER A 380 -16.56 -17.33 10.89
N MET A 381 -15.97 -16.25 10.34
CA MET A 381 -14.53 -16.02 10.35
C MET A 381 -14.02 -15.85 11.79
N TRP A 382 -14.64 -14.96 12.58
CA TRP A 382 -14.27 -14.75 13.98
C TRP A 382 -14.59 -15.97 14.87
N GLU A 383 -15.72 -16.65 14.64
CA GLU A 383 -16.07 -17.92 15.30
C GLU A 383 -14.95 -18.95 15.11
N ALA A 384 -14.45 -19.14 13.88
CA ALA A 384 -13.38 -20.09 13.62
C ALA A 384 -12.05 -19.72 14.29
N ILE A 385 -11.71 -18.43 14.36
CA ILE A 385 -10.50 -17.96 15.07
C ILE A 385 -10.62 -18.27 16.57
N LEU A 386 -11.75 -17.91 17.18
CA LEU A 386 -11.99 -18.05 18.62
C LEU A 386 -12.19 -19.51 19.05
N ASP A 387 -12.73 -20.36 18.18
CA ASP A 387 -12.84 -21.79 18.41
C ASP A 387 -11.52 -22.55 18.18
N ARG A 388 -10.44 -21.83 17.84
CA ARG A 388 -9.15 -22.41 17.40
C ARG A 388 -9.28 -23.35 16.19
N ARG A 389 -10.26 -23.12 15.31
CA ARG A 389 -10.40 -23.80 14.01
C ARG A 389 -9.59 -23.07 12.94
N ALA A 390 -8.33 -22.78 13.27
CA ALA A 390 -7.43 -21.99 12.46
C ALA A 390 -5.99 -22.52 12.54
N THR A 391 -5.22 -22.32 11.47
CA THR A 391 -3.78 -22.60 11.42
C THR A 391 -3.05 -21.38 10.86
N GLY A 392 -2.02 -20.91 11.56
CA GLY A 392 -1.11 -19.89 11.05
C GLY A 392 -0.06 -20.53 10.16
N VAL A 393 0.16 -19.97 8.98
CA VAL A 393 1.15 -20.41 7.98
C VAL A 393 2.14 -19.27 7.79
N MET A 394 3.41 -19.55 8.06
CA MET A 394 4.51 -18.59 7.99
C MET A 394 5.30 -18.79 6.69
N GLU A 395 6.28 -17.92 6.48
CA GLU A 395 7.27 -18.07 5.41
C GLU A 395 7.83 -19.51 5.36
N GLN A 396 8.12 -19.99 4.15
CA GLN A 396 8.69 -21.31 3.92
C GLN A 396 7.79 -22.48 4.36
N GLY A 397 6.50 -22.22 4.60
CA GLY A 397 5.50 -23.25 4.88
C GLY A 397 5.51 -23.79 6.31
N SER A 398 6.19 -23.12 7.25
CA SER A 398 6.11 -23.43 8.68
C SER A 398 4.70 -23.15 9.19
N MET A 399 4.13 -24.03 10.02
CA MET A 399 2.72 -23.93 10.47
C MET A 399 2.59 -24.02 11.99
N MET A 400 1.63 -23.31 12.58
CA MET A 400 1.28 -23.40 14.01
C MET A 400 -0.24 -23.46 14.21
N GLY A 401 -0.68 -24.13 15.26
CA GLY A 401 -2.11 -24.29 15.60
C GLY A 401 -2.44 -25.70 16.08
N PRO A 402 -3.73 -26.00 16.34
CA PRO A 402 -4.12 -27.30 16.87
C PRO A 402 -3.74 -28.44 15.94
N ALA A 403 -3.28 -29.54 16.54
CA ALA A 403 -2.65 -30.64 15.83
C ALA A 403 -3.52 -31.24 14.70
N LEU A 404 -4.83 -31.38 14.92
CA LEU A 404 -5.75 -31.91 13.90
C LEU A 404 -5.70 -31.09 12.60
N TYR A 405 -5.95 -29.78 12.71
CA TYR A 405 -5.98 -28.84 11.58
C TYR A 405 -4.59 -28.65 10.96
N ARG A 406 -3.58 -28.44 11.80
CA ARG A 406 -2.21 -28.17 11.39
C ARG A 406 -1.59 -29.37 10.66
N ASN A 407 -1.72 -30.58 11.20
CA ASN A 407 -1.13 -31.78 10.60
C ASN A 407 -1.80 -32.13 9.26
N ALA A 408 -3.11 -31.88 9.13
CA ALA A 408 -3.82 -32.05 7.86
C ALA A 408 -3.25 -31.12 6.77
N LEU A 409 -3.06 -29.82 7.08
CA LEU A 409 -2.44 -28.88 6.12
C LEU A 409 -0.99 -29.23 5.79
N GLN A 410 -0.20 -29.68 6.78
CA GLN A 410 1.16 -30.15 6.53
C GLN A 410 1.19 -31.35 5.58
N LEU A 411 0.27 -32.31 5.74
CA LEU A 411 0.15 -33.46 4.84
C LEU A 411 -0.26 -33.02 3.43
N LEU A 412 -1.19 -32.09 3.31
CA LEU A 412 -1.63 -31.54 2.02
C LEU A 412 -0.54 -30.71 1.33
N LEU A 413 0.32 -30.01 2.08
CA LEU A 413 1.47 -29.29 1.51
C LEU A 413 2.55 -30.26 1.01
N LEU A 414 2.76 -31.40 1.68
CA LEU A 414 3.67 -32.44 1.20
C LEU A 414 3.20 -33.08 -0.11
N ASP A 415 1.89 -33.24 -0.30
CA ASP A 415 1.29 -33.69 -1.57
C ASP A 415 1.25 -32.58 -2.63
N ARG A 416 0.94 -31.35 -2.19
CA ARG A 416 0.79 -30.11 -2.98
C ARG A 416 -0.35 -30.10 -3.99
N GLU A 417 -0.52 -31.16 -4.79
CA GLU A 417 -1.45 -31.18 -5.93
C GLU A 417 -2.88 -30.88 -5.52
N TYR A 418 -3.33 -31.43 -4.39
CA TYR A 418 -4.65 -31.11 -3.85
C TYR A 418 -4.85 -29.59 -3.66
N LEU A 419 -3.87 -28.91 -3.05
CA LEU A 419 -3.95 -27.48 -2.74
C LEU A 419 -3.88 -26.61 -4.00
N GLU A 420 -3.06 -26.99 -4.98
CA GLU A 420 -2.99 -26.31 -6.29
C GLU A 420 -4.35 -26.33 -6.98
N VAL A 421 -5.02 -27.50 -6.98
CA VAL A 421 -6.34 -27.70 -7.57
C VAL A 421 -7.43 -26.96 -6.78
N TYR A 422 -7.33 -26.96 -5.44
CA TYR A 422 -8.29 -26.37 -4.52
C TYR A 422 -8.27 -24.83 -4.59
N TYR A 423 -7.10 -24.20 -4.53
CA TYR A 423 -6.94 -22.74 -4.60
C TYR A 423 -6.81 -22.19 -6.03
N ASN A 424 -6.83 -23.08 -7.04
CA ASN A 424 -6.61 -22.74 -8.44
C ASN A 424 -5.30 -21.96 -8.65
N ASP A 425 -4.21 -22.48 -8.08
CA ASP A 425 -2.91 -21.80 -7.98
C ASP A 425 -2.25 -21.60 -9.35
N ARG A 426 -2.45 -22.56 -10.27
CA ARG A 426 -1.85 -22.53 -11.60
C ARG A 426 -2.53 -21.60 -12.61
N ILE A 427 -3.51 -20.81 -12.16
CA ILE A 427 -4.11 -19.73 -12.93
C ILE A 427 -3.91 -18.43 -12.17
N ASP A 428 -3.17 -17.52 -12.79
CA ASP A 428 -2.99 -16.15 -12.29
C ASP A 428 -3.89 -15.18 -13.05
N LEU A 429 -4.42 -14.21 -12.30
CA LEU A 429 -5.25 -13.13 -12.79
C LEU A 429 -4.77 -11.82 -12.19
N LYS A 430 -4.19 -10.96 -13.03
CA LYS A 430 -3.67 -9.63 -12.66
C LYS A 430 -4.47 -8.55 -13.40
N ALA A 431 -4.85 -7.49 -12.70
CA ALA A 431 -5.63 -6.39 -13.24
C ALA A 431 -5.00 -5.04 -12.85
N GLU A 432 -4.66 -4.20 -13.83
CA GLU A 432 -3.94 -2.94 -13.64
C GLU A 432 -4.52 -1.83 -14.51
N PHE A 433 -4.55 -0.60 -13.99
CA PHE A 433 -5.04 0.57 -14.72
C PHE A 433 -3.90 1.38 -15.32
N HIS A 434 -4.07 1.79 -16.57
CA HIS A 434 -3.28 2.80 -17.25
C HIS A 434 -4.21 3.90 -17.75
N GLY A 435 -4.38 4.95 -16.94
CA GLY A 435 -5.44 5.91 -17.14
C GLY A 435 -6.81 5.23 -17.04
N TYR A 436 -7.64 5.35 -18.08
CA TYR A 436 -8.94 4.68 -18.13
C TYR A 436 -8.92 3.31 -18.81
N ASP A 437 -7.75 2.80 -19.19
CA ASP A 437 -7.61 1.46 -19.74
C ASP A 437 -7.29 0.46 -18.63
N LEU A 438 -8.14 -0.56 -18.50
CA LEU A 438 -7.90 -1.70 -17.62
C LEU A 438 -7.21 -2.81 -18.41
N ALA A 439 -5.96 -3.09 -18.08
CA ALA A 439 -5.22 -4.24 -18.59
C ALA A 439 -5.42 -5.44 -17.65
N VAL A 440 -5.93 -6.54 -18.19
CA VAL A 440 -6.11 -7.80 -17.47
C VAL A 440 -5.21 -8.86 -18.08
N THR A 441 -4.24 -9.33 -17.29
CA THR A 441 -3.37 -10.45 -17.65
C THR A 441 -3.91 -11.73 -17.03
N VAL A 442 -4.18 -12.73 -17.87
CA VAL A 442 -4.52 -14.09 -17.43
C VAL A 442 -3.40 -15.04 -17.83
N SER A 443 -2.86 -15.77 -16.86
CA SER A 443 -1.73 -16.68 -17.07
C SER A 443 -2.12 -18.10 -16.67
N ASN A 444 -1.76 -19.06 -17.52
CA ASN A 444 -1.98 -20.48 -17.31
C ASN A 444 -0.63 -21.19 -17.16
N PHE A 445 -0.36 -21.73 -15.98
CA PHE A 445 0.82 -22.53 -15.65
C PHE A 445 0.54 -24.03 -15.61
N ASN A 446 -0.64 -24.45 -16.07
CA ASN A 446 -0.95 -25.87 -16.23
C ASN A 446 -0.29 -26.44 -17.48
N ALA A 447 -0.03 -27.74 -17.46
CA ALA A 447 0.40 -28.50 -18.62
C ALA A 447 -0.71 -28.70 -19.67
N SER A 448 -1.97 -28.41 -19.31
CA SER A 448 -3.13 -28.43 -20.21
C SER A 448 -3.60 -27.01 -20.53
N ALA A 449 -4.26 -26.87 -21.68
CA ALA A 449 -4.96 -25.64 -22.03
C ALA A 449 -6.14 -25.38 -21.09
N ALA A 450 -6.50 -24.11 -20.94
CA ALA A 450 -7.55 -23.59 -20.08
C ALA A 450 -8.51 -22.74 -20.92
N TYR A 451 -9.81 -22.99 -20.80
CA TYR A 451 -10.86 -22.30 -21.57
C TYR A 451 -11.95 -21.78 -20.64
N GLY A 452 -12.27 -20.49 -20.77
CA GLY A 452 -13.25 -19.87 -19.89
C GLY A 452 -13.68 -18.47 -20.33
N ASP A 453 -14.56 -17.87 -19.53
CA ASP A 453 -15.04 -16.52 -19.75
C ASP A 453 -14.46 -15.56 -18.70
N LEU A 454 -13.82 -14.50 -19.19
CA LEU A 454 -13.47 -13.35 -18.37
C LEU A 454 -14.67 -12.42 -18.25
N LYS A 455 -15.11 -12.12 -17.03
CA LYS A 455 -16.22 -11.22 -16.71
C LYS A 455 -15.75 -10.05 -15.87
N LEU A 456 -16.11 -8.83 -16.28
CA LEU A 456 -15.95 -7.60 -15.50
C LEU A 456 -17.25 -7.27 -14.74
N ILE A 457 -17.09 -6.80 -13.51
CA ILE A 457 -18.15 -6.14 -12.74
C ILE A 457 -17.68 -4.72 -12.47
N LEU A 458 -18.42 -3.75 -13.01
CA LEU A 458 -18.12 -2.33 -12.92
C LEU A 458 -18.99 -1.68 -11.82
N PRO A 459 -18.47 -0.68 -11.10
CA PRO A 459 -19.21 0.05 -10.09
C PRO A 459 -20.13 1.09 -10.75
N ASP A 460 -21.06 1.63 -9.96
CA ASP A 460 -21.93 2.71 -10.42
C ASP A 460 -21.12 3.92 -10.90
N GLY A 461 -21.49 4.44 -12.07
CA GLY A 461 -20.81 5.59 -12.68
C GLY A 461 -19.59 5.24 -13.55
N VAL A 462 -19.25 3.96 -13.73
CA VAL A 462 -18.22 3.53 -14.70
C VAL A 462 -18.84 2.60 -15.72
N THR A 463 -18.52 2.82 -17.00
CA THR A 463 -19.08 2.02 -18.12
C THR A 463 -17.98 1.61 -19.09
N THR A 464 -18.25 0.64 -19.95
CA THR A 464 -17.39 0.31 -21.09
C THR A 464 -18.25 0.02 -22.32
N ALA A 465 -17.72 0.32 -23.50
CA ALA A 465 -18.33 -0.07 -24.76
C ALA A 465 -17.97 -1.52 -25.16
N ALA A 466 -16.92 -2.08 -24.56
CA ALA A 466 -16.50 -3.46 -24.80
C ALA A 466 -17.47 -4.44 -24.12
N PRO A 467 -17.61 -5.68 -24.63
CA PRO A 467 -18.31 -6.72 -23.90
C PRO A 467 -17.67 -6.92 -22.51
N VAL A 468 -18.48 -6.87 -21.46
CA VAL A 468 -18.04 -7.17 -20.09
C VAL A 468 -17.85 -8.67 -19.84
N VAL A 469 -18.15 -9.52 -20.82
CA VAL A 469 -17.86 -10.94 -20.82
C VAL A 469 -17.13 -11.27 -22.12
N VAL A 470 -15.91 -11.80 -22.01
CA VAL A 470 -15.03 -12.11 -23.14
C VAL A 470 -14.50 -13.54 -22.99
N PRO A 471 -14.63 -14.40 -24.01
CA PRO A 471 -14.05 -15.74 -23.99
C PRO A 471 -12.52 -15.66 -24.07
N VAL A 472 -11.86 -16.48 -23.27
CA VAL A 472 -10.40 -16.58 -23.19
C VAL A 472 -10.00 -18.04 -23.39
N ASP A 473 -9.13 -18.25 -24.37
CA ASP A 473 -8.42 -19.50 -24.63
C ASP A 473 -6.96 -19.28 -24.24
N LEU A 474 -6.46 -20.11 -23.31
CA LEU A 474 -5.10 -20.10 -22.81
C LEU A 474 -4.45 -21.46 -23.05
N PRO A 475 -3.55 -21.58 -24.04
CA PRO A 475 -2.67 -22.74 -24.17
C PRO A 475 -1.93 -23.05 -22.86
N ALA A 476 -1.41 -24.28 -22.75
CA ALA A 476 -0.54 -24.67 -21.64
C ALA A 476 0.66 -23.72 -21.52
N ASN A 477 1.05 -23.34 -20.29
CA ASN A 477 2.19 -22.47 -20.00
C ASN A 477 2.20 -21.15 -20.81
N SER A 478 1.05 -20.48 -20.88
CA SER A 478 0.88 -19.26 -21.70
C SER A 478 0.22 -18.14 -20.90
N SER A 479 0.31 -16.91 -21.43
CA SER A 479 -0.36 -15.73 -20.86
C SER A 479 -1.04 -14.92 -21.95
N LYS A 480 -2.14 -14.27 -21.61
CA LYS A 480 -2.87 -13.37 -22.50
C LYS A 480 -3.25 -12.09 -21.77
N VAL A 481 -3.03 -10.94 -22.43
CA VAL A 481 -3.45 -9.64 -21.94
C VAL A 481 -4.69 -9.18 -22.70
N LEU A 482 -5.72 -8.75 -21.97
CA LEU A 482 -6.95 -8.17 -22.51
C LEU A 482 -7.05 -6.72 -22.02
N HIS A 483 -7.43 -5.81 -22.92
CA HIS A 483 -7.57 -4.39 -22.61
C HIS A 483 -9.04 -3.97 -22.65
N PHE A 484 -9.47 -3.22 -21.63
CA PHE A 484 -10.81 -2.69 -21.50
C PHE A 484 -10.77 -1.18 -21.26
N SER A 485 -11.09 -0.42 -22.29
CA SER A 485 -11.24 1.03 -22.14
C SER A 485 -12.54 1.34 -21.39
N LEU A 486 -12.40 1.92 -20.20
CA LEU A 486 -13.50 2.32 -19.34
C LEU A 486 -13.81 3.81 -19.54
N GLN A 487 -15.03 4.19 -19.17
CA GLN A 487 -15.54 5.54 -19.23
C GLN A 487 -16.18 5.87 -17.87
N PRO A 488 -15.50 6.64 -17.02
CA PRO A 488 -16.11 7.19 -15.82
C PRO A 488 -17.11 8.31 -16.18
N HIS A 489 -18.10 8.48 -15.32
CA HIS A 489 -19.11 9.53 -15.36
C HIS A 489 -19.01 10.39 -14.10
N LYS A 490 -19.79 11.47 -14.03
CA LYS A 490 -19.75 12.42 -12.91
C LYS A 490 -19.93 11.75 -11.54
N GLU A 491 -20.72 10.67 -11.47
CA GLU A 491 -20.92 9.96 -10.23
C GLU A 491 -19.61 9.36 -9.73
N ALA A 492 -18.75 8.86 -10.62
CA ALA A 492 -17.47 8.22 -10.30
C ALA A 492 -16.39 9.17 -9.79
N MET A 493 -16.58 10.49 -9.88
CA MET A 493 -15.60 11.50 -9.45
C MET A 493 -15.55 11.59 -7.91
N ASP A 494 -14.43 12.08 -7.40
CA ASP A 494 -14.21 12.32 -5.96
C ASP A 494 -14.39 11.05 -5.11
N ARG A 495 -13.98 9.90 -5.65
CA ARG A 495 -14.07 8.59 -4.98
C ARG A 495 -13.23 7.51 -5.66
N THR A 496 -12.93 6.49 -4.87
CA THR A 496 -12.38 5.21 -5.35
C THR A 496 -13.48 4.33 -5.94
N ASN A 497 -13.25 3.82 -7.15
CA ASN A 497 -14.19 2.97 -7.88
C ASN A 497 -13.61 1.54 -8.03
N PRO A 498 -14.10 0.52 -7.29
CA PRO A 498 -13.62 -0.85 -7.40
C PRO A 498 -14.06 -1.50 -8.72
N VAL A 499 -13.18 -2.27 -9.37
CA VAL A 499 -13.51 -3.06 -10.56
C VAL A 499 -13.11 -4.51 -10.34
N ALA A 500 -14.11 -5.40 -10.24
CA ALA A 500 -13.85 -6.82 -10.06
C ALA A 500 -13.71 -7.53 -11.40
N VAL A 501 -12.75 -8.44 -11.47
CA VAL A 501 -12.49 -9.29 -12.63
C VAL A 501 -12.64 -10.74 -12.21
N HIS A 502 -13.38 -11.51 -13.00
CA HIS A 502 -13.63 -12.92 -12.76
C HIS A 502 -13.25 -13.74 -13.99
N PHE A 503 -12.44 -14.76 -13.83
CA PHE A 503 -12.21 -15.77 -14.86
C PHE A 503 -12.94 -17.05 -14.47
N ASN A 504 -13.97 -17.43 -15.23
CA ASN A 504 -14.79 -18.61 -14.99
C ASN A 504 -14.38 -19.71 -15.96
N MET A 505 -13.86 -20.83 -15.44
CA MET A 505 -13.31 -21.93 -16.21
C MET A 505 -13.78 -23.25 -15.61
N GLU A 506 -14.45 -24.10 -16.40
CA GLU A 506 -14.80 -25.47 -16.02
C GLU A 506 -15.50 -25.62 -14.64
N GLY A 507 -16.39 -24.67 -14.31
CA GLY A 507 -17.09 -24.64 -13.02
C GLY A 507 -16.27 -24.08 -11.83
N LYS A 508 -15.02 -23.69 -12.08
CA LYS A 508 -14.17 -22.94 -11.14
C LYS A 508 -14.17 -21.45 -11.48
N LYS A 509 -13.88 -20.62 -10.49
CA LYS A 509 -13.80 -19.15 -10.61
C LYS A 509 -12.51 -18.66 -9.98
N LYS A 510 -11.66 -17.96 -10.75
CA LYS A 510 -10.57 -17.12 -10.23
C LYS A 510 -11.03 -15.67 -10.26
N SER A 511 -10.68 -14.89 -9.25
CA SER A 511 -11.09 -13.49 -9.16
C SER A 511 -9.93 -12.61 -8.71
N THR A 512 -9.94 -11.35 -9.15
CA THR A 512 -9.07 -10.30 -8.64
C THR A 512 -9.85 -8.98 -8.60
N LEU A 513 -9.23 -7.96 -8.04
CA LEU A 513 -9.79 -6.64 -7.87
C LEU A 513 -8.76 -5.58 -8.29
N ALA A 514 -9.22 -4.58 -9.03
CA ALA A 514 -8.46 -3.37 -9.32
C ALA A 514 -9.27 -2.14 -8.88
N MET A 515 -8.64 -0.96 -8.90
CA MET A 515 -9.32 0.29 -8.58
C MET A 515 -9.09 1.36 -9.64
N LEU A 516 -10.15 2.07 -10.00
CA LEU A 516 -10.09 3.33 -10.73
C LEU A 516 -10.37 4.45 -9.73
N ASP A 517 -9.31 5.09 -9.27
CA ASP A 517 -9.36 6.16 -8.27
C ASP A 517 -9.47 7.51 -8.98
N MET A 518 -10.57 8.23 -8.75
CA MET A 518 -10.92 9.42 -9.53
C MET A 518 -10.88 10.68 -8.65
N PRO A 519 -10.20 11.75 -9.10
CA PRO A 519 -10.20 13.02 -8.39
C PRO A 519 -11.57 13.70 -8.45
N PRO A 520 -11.78 14.79 -7.68
CA PRO A 520 -12.86 15.72 -7.96
C PRO A 520 -12.72 16.28 -9.38
N ALA A 521 -13.84 16.38 -10.10
CA ALA A 521 -13.87 16.99 -11.44
C ALA A 521 -13.43 18.46 -11.42
N ILE A 522 -13.71 19.16 -10.33
CA ILE A 522 -13.37 20.57 -10.13
C ILE A 522 -12.66 20.69 -8.77
N SER A 523 -11.38 21.00 -8.78
CA SER A 523 -10.57 21.29 -7.61
C SER A 523 -10.31 22.80 -7.52
N VAL A 524 -10.52 23.37 -6.34
CA VAL A 524 -10.35 24.79 -6.02
C VAL A 524 -9.89 24.93 -4.58
N HIS A 525 -9.30 26.08 -4.22
CA HIS A 525 -9.16 26.44 -2.81
C HIS A 525 -10.56 26.63 -2.19
N ARG A 526 -10.93 25.77 -1.23
CA ARG A 526 -12.26 25.79 -0.58
C ARG A 526 -12.48 27.00 0.31
N LEU A 527 -11.40 27.57 0.82
CA LEU A 527 -11.37 28.83 1.55
C LEU A 527 -10.27 29.72 0.95
N LEU A 528 -10.60 30.92 0.52
CA LEU A 528 -9.65 31.86 -0.10
C LEU A 528 -9.80 33.27 0.47
N TYR A 529 -8.70 34.01 0.57
CA TYR A 529 -8.71 35.42 0.94
C TYR A 529 -7.91 36.25 -0.07
N GLY A 530 -8.35 37.47 -0.36
CA GLY A 530 -7.67 38.36 -1.29
C GLY A 530 -8.07 39.81 -1.08
N HIS A 531 -7.43 40.75 -1.78
CA HIS A 531 -7.76 42.17 -1.69
C HIS A 531 -8.45 42.68 -2.96
N ALA A 532 -9.39 43.61 -2.78
CA ALA A 532 -10.00 44.35 -3.87
C ALA A 532 -8.96 45.25 -4.60
N PRO A 533 -9.15 45.55 -5.90
CA PRO A 533 -10.35 45.27 -6.70
C PRO A 533 -10.36 43.89 -7.37
N ARG A 534 -9.28 43.10 -7.28
CA ARG A 534 -9.11 41.89 -8.09
C ARG A 534 -8.50 40.76 -7.28
N VAL A 535 -9.17 39.61 -7.28
CA VAL A 535 -8.67 38.38 -6.65
C VAL A 535 -8.37 37.30 -7.69
N SER A 536 -7.15 36.77 -7.64
CA SER A 536 -6.71 35.63 -8.43
C SER A 536 -7.31 34.33 -7.86
N TYR A 537 -8.06 33.60 -8.69
CA TYR A 537 -8.80 32.40 -8.34
C TYR A 537 -8.46 31.23 -9.31
N PRO A 538 -7.54 30.33 -8.93
CA PRO A 538 -7.19 29.16 -9.74
C PRO A 538 -8.26 28.06 -9.65
N VAL A 539 -8.44 27.33 -10.75
CA VAL A 539 -9.37 26.20 -10.87
C VAL A 539 -8.67 25.08 -11.63
N SER A 540 -8.65 23.86 -11.07
CA SER A 540 -8.11 22.68 -11.75
C SER A 540 -9.24 21.72 -12.12
N LEU A 541 -9.27 21.31 -13.39
CA LEU A 541 -10.37 20.57 -13.98
C LEU A 541 -9.88 19.22 -14.48
N HIS A 542 -10.49 18.13 -14.01
CA HIS A 542 -10.24 16.80 -14.53
C HIS A 542 -11.27 16.45 -15.61
N ASN A 543 -10.82 16.18 -16.82
CA ASN A 543 -11.70 15.86 -17.93
C ASN A 543 -12.04 14.37 -17.99
N PHE A 544 -13.11 13.99 -17.31
CA PHE A 544 -13.67 12.64 -17.41
C PHE A 544 -14.55 12.43 -18.64
N SER A 545 -14.80 13.45 -19.46
CA SER A 545 -15.67 13.35 -20.63
C SER A 545 -14.91 12.88 -21.88
N LYS A 546 -15.64 12.65 -22.99
CA LYS A 546 -15.05 12.33 -24.30
C LYS A 546 -14.65 13.57 -25.10
N GLU A 547 -15.12 14.75 -24.68
CA GLU A 547 -14.86 16.00 -25.39
C GLU A 547 -13.50 16.54 -24.96
N SER A 548 -12.69 17.03 -25.91
CA SER A 548 -11.38 17.63 -25.59
C SER A 548 -11.46 19.10 -25.19
N SER A 549 -12.65 19.70 -25.25
CA SER A 549 -12.89 21.10 -24.90
C SER A 549 -14.31 21.26 -24.35
N PHE A 550 -14.45 22.00 -23.25
CA PHE A 550 -15.73 22.19 -22.56
C PHE A 550 -15.79 23.55 -21.85
N PRO A 551 -16.99 24.13 -21.66
CA PRO A 551 -17.14 25.39 -20.95
C PRO A 551 -16.98 25.22 -19.44
N VAL A 552 -16.42 26.25 -18.81
CA VAL A 552 -16.31 26.39 -17.37
C VAL A 552 -16.98 27.71 -16.99
N GLU A 553 -17.95 27.64 -16.09
CA GLU A 553 -18.67 28.81 -15.61
C GLU A 553 -18.30 29.09 -14.16
N LEU A 554 -18.02 30.35 -13.85
CA LEU A 554 -17.72 30.82 -12.50
C LEU A 554 -18.69 31.93 -12.13
N GLN A 555 -19.32 31.84 -10.96
CA GLN A 555 -20.24 32.83 -10.43
C GLN A 555 -19.88 33.15 -8.97
N VAL A 556 -19.85 34.44 -8.62
CA VAL A 556 -19.56 34.90 -7.26
C VAL A 556 -20.82 35.51 -6.65
N PHE A 557 -21.23 35.03 -5.49
CA PHE A 557 -22.41 35.48 -4.75
C PHE A 557 -21.96 36.08 -3.43
N SER A 558 -22.46 37.26 -3.05
CA SER A 558 -22.28 37.68 -1.65
C SER A 558 -23.02 36.72 -0.73
N THR A 559 -22.43 36.43 0.44
CA THR A 559 -22.99 35.47 1.40
C THR A 559 -24.47 35.75 1.69
N GLY A 560 -25.31 34.71 1.56
CA GLY A 560 -26.75 34.79 1.74
C GLY A 560 -27.54 35.48 0.61
N LYS A 561 -26.91 35.84 -0.52
CA LYS A 561 -27.58 36.41 -1.69
C LYS A 561 -27.71 35.36 -2.80
N LYS A 562 -28.83 35.41 -3.54
CA LYS A 562 -29.10 34.49 -4.67
C LYS A 562 -28.69 35.03 -6.04
N LYS A 563 -28.37 36.33 -6.14
CA LYS A 563 -27.98 36.95 -7.41
C LYS A 563 -26.46 37.07 -7.45
N PRO A 564 -25.79 36.58 -8.50
CA PRO A 564 -24.34 36.69 -8.61
C PRO A 564 -23.94 38.15 -8.81
N GLN A 565 -22.88 38.57 -8.13
CA GLN A 565 -22.24 39.88 -8.28
C GLN A 565 -21.21 39.89 -9.41
N PHE A 566 -20.55 38.76 -9.64
CA PHE A 566 -19.61 38.56 -10.73
C PHE A 566 -19.91 37.24 -11.43
N GLN A 567 -19.69 37.20 -12.75
CA GLN A 567 -19.78 35.99 -13.56
C GLN A 567 -18.71 36.02 -14.63
N ALA A 568 -18.06 34.88 -14.86
CA ALA A 568 -17.12 34.67 -15.94
C ALA A 568 -17.29 33.28 -16.54
N SER A 569 -16.88 33.12 -17.79
CA SER A 569 -16.79 31.82 -18.42
C SER A 569 -15.51 31.74 -19.25
N GLN A 570 -14.87 30.58 -19.19
CA GLN A 570 -13.71 30.23 -20.00
C GLN A 570 -13.92 28.86 -20.65
N SER A 571 -13.30 28.63 -21.81
CA SER A 571 -13.24 27.31 -22.40
C SER A 571 -12.01 26.59 -21.86
N CYS A 572 -12.19 25.40 -21.30
CA CYS A 572 -11.09 24.51 -20.91
C CYS A 572 -10.78 23.57 -22.06
N SER A 573 -9.50 23.37 -22.37
CA SER A 573 -9.03 22.38 -23.35
C SER A 573 -8.16 21.34 -22.63
N ALA A 574 -8.70 20.14 -22.43
CA ALA A 574 -8.03 19.04 -21.76
C ALA A 574 -8.36 17.74 -22.49
N LEU A 575 -7.39 16.84 -22.66
CA LEU A 575 -7.67 15.52 -23.25
C LEU A 575 -8.52 14.68 -22.28
N PRO A 576 -9.33 13.74 -22.78
CA PRO A 576 -10.01 12.76 -21.92
C PRO A 576 -9.01 12.06 -20.99
N GLY A 577 -9.31 12.01 -19.70
CA GLY A 577 -8.44 11.44 -18.66
C GLY A 577 -7.29 12.34 -18.22
N SER A 578 -7.19 13.58 -18.72
CA SER A 578 -6.19 14.56 -18.28
C SER A 578 -6.82 15.70 -17.47
N SER A 579 -5.98 16.46 -16.78
CA SER A 579 -6.37 17.70 -16.11
C SER A 579 -5.84 18.95 -16.82
N GLN A 580 -6.45 20.10 -16.51
CA GLN A 580 -6.00 21.41 -16.94
C GLN A 580 -6.34 22.45 -15.87
N GLU A 581 -5.39 23.34 -15.59
CA GLU A 581 -5.60 24.50 -14.72
C GLU A 581 -6.06 25.71 -15.54
N LEU A 582 -7.02 26.45 -14.98
CA LEU A 582 -7.49 27.75 -15.44
C LEU A 582 -7.33 28.78 -14.34
N GLN A 583 -7.09 30.03 -14.75
CA GLN A 583 -6.95 31.16 -13.85
C GLN A 583 -8.08 32.17 -14.11
N PHE A 584 -8.87 32.48 -13.07
CA PHE A 584 -9.90 33.51 -13.12
C PHE A 584 -9.47 34.73 -12.31
N GLU A 585 -9.78 35.92 -12.83
CA GLU A 585 -9.57 37.19 -12.15
C GLU A 585 -10.93 37.75 -11.72
N LEU A 586 -11.19 37.77 -10.42
CA LEU A 586 -12.49 38.13 -9.85
C LEU A 586 -12.49 39.61 -9.48
N ASP A 587 -13.20 40.43 -10.26
CA ASP A 587 -13.36 41.85 -9.99
C ASP A 587 -14.57 42.08 -9.06
N VAL A 588 -14.35 41.98 -7.74
CA VAL A 588 -15.38 42.10 -6.70
C VAL A 588 -14.94 43.09 -5.61
N PRO A 589 -15.87 43.85 -5.00
CA PRO A 589 -15.53 44.76 -3.90
C PRO A 589 -15.21 43.99 -2.60
N PRO A 590 -14.72 44.66 -1.55
CA PRO A 590 -14.53 44.05 -0.25
C PRO A 590 -15.84 43.46 0.31
N GLY A 591 -15.76 42.26 0.89
CA GLY A 591 -16.90 41.53 1.46
C GLY A 591 -16.68 40.03 1.52
N ASP A 592 -17.72 39.31 1.95
CA ASP A 592 -17.73 37.85 2.06
C ASP A 592 -18.59 37.23 0.95
N TYR A 593 -18.06 36.17 0.34
CA TYR A 593 -18.58 35.59 -0.87
C TYR A 593 -18.57 34.06 -0.87
N GLU A 594 -19.51 33.49 -1.64
CA GLU A 594 -19.48 32.12 -2.12
C GLU A 594 -19.12 32.14 -3.62
N VAL A 595 -18.13 31.34 -4.02
CA VAL A 595 -17.73 31.16 -5.42
C VAL A 595 -18.21 29.80 -5.88
N LYS A 596 -19.03 29.80 -6.92
CA LYS A 596 -19.57 28.60 -7.56
C LYS A 596 -18.88 28.39 -8.90
N VAL A 597 -18.34 27.19 -9.11
CA VAL A 597 -17.74 26.77 -10.37
C VAL A 597 -18.49 25.56 -10.92
N THR A 598 -18.86 25.61 -12.19
CA THR A 598 -19.59 24.56 -12.89
C THR A 598 -18.83 24.15 -14.15
N ALA A 599 -18.60 22.84 -14.32
CA ALA A 599 -17.98 22.25 -15.50
C ALA A 599 -18.40 20.78 -15.64
N LEU A 600 -18.55 20.28 -16.87
CA LEU A 600 -18.85 18.87 -17.15
C LEU A 600 -20.10 18.32 -16.41
N GLY A 601 -21.06 19.18 -16.09
CA GLY A 601 -22.28 18.80 -15.34
C GLY A 601 -22.05 18.55 -13.84
N VAL A 602 -20.89 18.95 -13.31
CA VAL A 602 -20.53 18.97 -11.89
C VAL A 602 -20.44 20.41 -11.42
N GLU A 603 -20.69 20.63 -10.13
CA GLU A 603 -20.66 21.92 -9.47
C GLU A 603 -19.86 21.82 -8.18
N THR A 604 -19.08 22.85 -7.89
CA THR A 604 -18.37 22.99 -6.62
C THR A 604 -18.54 24.41 -6.09
N THR A 605 -18.66 24.56 -4.77
CA THR A 605 -18.76 25.87 -4.09
C THR A 605 -17.61 26.01 -3.10
N SER A 606 -17.06 27.21 -2.99
CA SER A 606 -16.01 27.61 -2.05
C SER A 606 -16.32 28.96 -1.42
N GLN A 607 -15.58 29.29 -0.37
CA GLN A 607 -15.66 30.56 0.35
C GLN A 607 -14.56 31.52 -0.08
N LEU A 608 -14.90 32.79 -0.24
CA LEU A 608 -13.97 33.87 -0.59
C LEU A 608 -14.21 35.09 0.31
N GLY A 609 -13.21 35.46 1.09
CA GLY A 609 -13.14 36.76 1.75
C GLY A 609 -12.36 37.77 0.91
N VAL A 610 -12.87 39.00 0.81
CA VAL A 610 -12.20 40.08 0.07
C VAL A 610 -11.98 41.28 0.99
N GLY A 611 -10.72 41.55 1.30
CA GLY A 611 -10.26 42.70 2.07
C GLY A 611 -10.11 43.97 1.24
N LYS A 612 -9.76 45.07 1.92
CA LYS A 612 -9.37 46.33 1.28
C LYS A 612 -7.87 46.32 1.00
N ALA A 613 -7.45 46.97 -0.08
CA ALA A 613 -6.04 47.21 -0.35
C ALA A 613 -5.46 48.28 0.60
N GLU A 614 -5.06 47.86 1.79
CA GLU A 614 -4.49 48.70 2.85
C GLU A 614 -3.19 48.10 3.43
N GLY A 615 -2.40 48.94 4.12
CA GLY A 615 -1.11 48.56 4.69
C GLY A 615 0.07 48.67 3.71
N LYS A 616 1.29 48.38 4.21
CA LYS A 616 2.55 48.50 3.46
C LYS A 616 3.56 47.42 3.85
N PRO A 617 3.26 46.13 3.62
CA PRO A 617 4.21 45.07 3.88
C PRO A 617 5.34 45.11 2.85
N TYR A 618 6.45 44.47 3.18
CA TYR A 618 7.58 44.30 2.27
C TYR A 618 8.23 42.92 2.45
N ALA A 619 8.83 42.41 1.37
CA ALA A 619 9.56 41.14 1.37
C ALA A 619 10.98 41.29 0.83
N PHE A 620 11.93 40.53 1.36
CA PHE A 620 13.32 40.52 0.88
C PHE A 620 14.05 39.23 1.26
N GLU A 621 15.07 38.90 0.48
CA GLU A 621 15.97 37.77 0.75
C GLU A 621 17.09 38.18 1.69
N VAL A 622 17.48 37.26 2.58
CA VAL A 622 18.60 37.43 3.51
C VAL A 622 19.12 36.05 3.92
N ASP A 623 20.45 35.87 3.92
CA ASP A 623 21.11 34.69 4.50
C ASP A 623 21.35 34.96 6.00
N LEU A 624 20.48 34.41 6.86
CA LEU A 624 20.49 34.71 8.30
C LEU A 624 21.52 33.89 9.07
N ASN A 625 21.89 32.71 8.58
CA ASN A 625 22.78 31.77 9.28
C ASN A 625 24.17 31.63 8.61
N GLY A 626 24.39 32.23 7.44
CA GLY A 626 25.64 32.22 6.69
C GLY A 626 25.92 30.92 5.94
N ASP A 627 24.90 30.10 5.63
CA ASP A 627 25.06 28.81 4.95
C ASP A 627 25.01 28.91 3.41
N GLY A 628 24.77 30.11 2.87
CA GLY A 628 24.68 30.37 1.44
C GLY A 628 23.32 30.07 0.82
N VAL A 629 22.31 29.73 1.64
CA VAL A 629 20.91 29.60 1.24
C VAL A 629 20.14 30.78 1.82
N ASN A 630 19.44 31.55 0.97
CA ASN A 630 18.67 32.69 1.46
C ASN A 630 17.39 32.22 2.15
N GLU A 631 17.10 32.80 3.32
CA GLU A 631 15.75 32.93 3.85
C GLU A 631 15.02 34.11 3.18
N ILE A 632 13.70 34.12 3.27
CA ILE A 632 12.88 35.25 2.83
C ILE A 632 12.14 35.82 4.03
N ARG A 633 12.36 37.11 4.31
CA ARG A 633 11.60 37.85 5.31
C ARG A 633 10.42 38.55 4.67
N MET A 634 9.25 38.42 5.29
CA MET A 634 8.03 39.17 4.97
C MET A 634 7.61 39.93 6.22
N GLU A 635 7.35 41.23 6.12
CA GLU A 635 7.12 42.05 7.29
C GLU A 635 6.05 43.12 7.05
N ASN A 636 5.20 43.36 8.04
CA ASN A 636 4.23 44.46 8.08
C ASN A 636 4.25 45.15 9.45
N ASP A 637 3.28 46.01 9.78
CA ASP A 637 3.28 46.73 11.06
C ASP A 637 3.07 45.82 12.29
N SER A 638 2.46 44.64 12.11
CA SER A 638 2.06 43.73 13.18
C SER A 638 3.02 42.55 13.39
N VAL A 639 3.56 41.99 12.31
CA VAL A 639 4.33 40.74 12.34
C VAL A 639 5.57 40.78 11.46
N GLN A 640 6.53 39.93 11.79
CA GLN A 640 7.66 39.56 10.93
C GLN A 640 7.63 38.04 10.74
N ILE A 641 7.62 37.61 9.49
CA ILE A 641 7.61 36.22 9.08
C ILE A 641 8.96 35.89 8.43
N THR A 642 9.56 34.79 8.84
CA THR A 642 10.76 34.25 8.18
C THR A 642 10.39 32.94 7.50
N LEU A 643 10.58 32.88 6.19
CA LEU A 643 10.43 31.68 5.39
C LEU A 643 11.79 31.04 5.16
N LEU A 644 11.87 29.74 5.45
CA LEU A 644 13.03 28.91 5.10
C LEU A 644 12.74 28.23 3.77
N THR A 645 13.65 28.39 2.81
CA THR A 645 13.56 27.71 1.50
C THR A 645 13.76 26.20 1.62
N THR A 646 14.47 25.74 2.66
CA THR A 646 14.49 24.31 3.03
C THR A 646 13.12 23.87 3.55
N GLY A 647 12.47 22.97 2.81
CA GLY A 647 11.13 22.45 3.06
C GLY A 647 9.98 23.44 2.85
N ALA A 648 10.26 24.64 2.32
CA ALA A 648 9.28 25.72 2.15
C ALA A 648 8.42 25.92 3.40
N ARG A 649 9.04 26.27 4.54
CA ARG A 649 8.38 26.37 5.84
C ARG A 649 8.39 27.79 6.39
N VAL A 650 7.39 28.12 7.21
CA VAL A 650 7.40 29.34 8.03
C VAL A 650 8.18 29.01 9.30
N ILE A 651 9.46 29.37 9.36
CA ILE A 651 10.31 29.02 10.52
C ILE A 651 10.12 29.99 11.69
N GLU A 652 9.73 31.23 11.41
CA GLU A 652 9.38 32.23 12.43
C GLU A 652 8.09 32.95 12.06
N TYR A 653 7.25 33.14 13.07
CA TYR A 653 6.10 34.05 13.05
C TYR A 653 6.20 34.91 14.31
N ILE A 654 6.80 36.10 14.16
CA ILE A 654 7.07 37.01 15.28
C ILE A 654 5.95 38.04 15.38
N VAL A 655 5.29 38.09 16.54
CA VAL A 655 4.31 39.12 16.89
C VAL A 655 5.05 40.32 17.48
N LYS A 656 5.07 41.44 16.75
CA LYS A 656 5.92 42.60 17.08
C LYS A 656 5.56 43.30 18.38
N SER A 657 4.28 43.33 18.76
CA SER A 657 3.82 43.93 20.02
C SER A 657 4.40 43.24 21.25
N ARG A 658 4.76 41.96 21.12
CA ARG A 658 5.36 41.12 22.16
C ARG A 658 6.83 40.83 21.94
N ASN A 659 7.32 41.01 20.71
CA ASN A 659 8.65 40.59 20.28
C ASN A 659 8.88 39.10 20.58
N ASP A 660 7.91 38.28 20.17
CA ASP A 660 7.85 36.87 20.52
C ASP A 660 7.37 36.01 19.34
N ASN A 661 7.88 34.78 19.26
CA ASN A 661 7.64 33.84 18.18
C ASN A 661 6.60 32.79 18.63
N VAL A 662 5.49 32.67 17.90
CA VAL A 662 4.43 31.72 18.30
C VAL A 662 4.75 30.26 17.98
N LEU A 663 5.72 30.03 17.09
CA LEU A 663 6.07 28.69 16.59
C LEU A 663 7.27 28.12 17.33
N PHE A 664 7.25 26.83 17.65
CA PHE A 664 8.45 26.11 18.07
C PHE A 664 9.52 26.19 16.99
N LYS A 665 10.79 26.33 17.38
CA LYS A 665 11.89 26.49 16.44
C LYS A 665 13.17 25.87 16.98
N LEU A 666 13.76 24.98 16.20
CA LEU A 666 15.09 24.41 16.44
C LEU A 666 16.14 25.01 15.51
N TRP A 667 15.81 25.28 14.24
CA TRP A 667 16.72 25.90 13.28
C TRP A 667 17.30 27.23 13.82
N PRO A 668 18.55 27.62 13.53
CA PRO A 668 19.56 26.90 12.75
C PRO A 668 20.32 25.86 13.57
N GLU A 669 19.95 25.64 14.83
CA GLU A 669 20.48 24.55 15.62
C GLU A 669 20.01 23.21 15.07
N LYS A 670 20.69 22.15 15.50
CA LYS A 670 20.39 20.78 15.09
C LYS A 670 19.95 19.98 16.30
N ALA A 671 19.14 18.96 16.06
CA ALA A 671 18.74 18.05 17.12
C ALA A 671 19.97 17.42 17.79
N ILE A 672 19.87 17.13 19.08
CA ILE A 672 20.97 16.52 19.86
C ILE A 672 21.45 15.19 19.25
N ASP A 673 20.57 14.49 18.55
CA ASP A 673 20.80 13.22 17.89
C ASP A 673 21.07 13.35 16.37
N ASP A 674 21.40 14.55 15.85
CA ASP A 674 21.65 14.81 14.42
C ASP A 674 22.61 13.80 13.76
N LYS A 675 23.58 13.30 14.53
CA LYS A 675 24.61 12.35 14.09
C LYS A 675 24.20 10.88 14.22
N ARG A 676 22.98 10.56 14.68
CA ARG A 676 22.46 9.19 14.75
C ARG A 676 22.47 8.57 13.34
N PRO A 677 22.88 7.29 13.19
CA PRO A 677 22.78 6.61 11.91
C PRO A 677 21.37 6.71 11.32
N PHE A 678 21.28 7.02 10.02
CA PHE A 678 20.02 7.18 9.29
C PHE A 678 19.07 8.27 9.82
N ARG A 679 19.56 9.27 10.56
CA ARG A 679 18.72 10.32 11.17
C ARG A 679 17.73 11.00 10.21
N LYS A 680 18.14 11.23 8.96
CA LYS A 680 17.30 11.85 7.90
C LYS A 680 16.14 10.97 7.41
N LYS A 681 16.10 9.68 7.79
CA LYS A 681 14.98 8.76 7.50
C LYS A 681 13.92 8.75 8.62
N GLY A 682 14.20 9.40 9.76
CA GLY A 682 13.24 9.62 10.84
C GLY A 682 12.75 11.07 10.88
N TYR A 683 11.70 11.35 11.66
CA TYR A 683 11.16 12.71 11.77
C TYR A 683 12.21 13.70 12.30
N TYR A 684 12.44 14.82 11.61
CA TYR A 684 13.46 15.81 11.97
C TYR A 684 12.81 17.19 12.23
N PRO A 685 12.66 17.60 13.51
CA PRO A 685 11.90 18.80 13.86
C PRO A 685 12.75 20.07 13.67
N TYR A 686 12.71 20.69 12.48
CA TYR A 686 13.30 22.04 12.34
C TYR A 686 12.48 23.08 13.12
N GLY A 687 11.17 22.85 13.26
CA GLY A 687 10.19 23.75 13.84
C GLY A 687 9.47 24.60 12.78
N GLY A 688 8.51 25.40 13.25
CA GLY A 688 7.74 26.30 12.41
C GLY A 688 6.41 25.71 11.93
N PHE A 689 5.98 26.15 10.76
CA PHE A 689 4.90 25.55 9.98
C PHE A 689 5.52 24.61 8.93
N GLU A 690 5.60 23.33 9.30
CA GLU A 690 6.17 22.23 8.49
C GLU A 690 5.06 21.45 7.76
N ASP A 691 5.44 20.44 6.96
CA ASP A 691 4.47 19.48 6.41
C ASP A 691 4.89 18.05 6.76
N PHE A 692 3.90 17.18 6.98
CA PHE A 692 4.05 15.73 6.93
C PHE A 692 3.57 15.19 5.60
N LEU A 693 4.51 14.80 4.76
CA LEU A 693 4.30 14.17 3.47
C LEU A 693 5.15 12.91 3.44
N GLY A 694 4.65 11.84 4.09
CA GLY A 694 5.47 10.69 4.51
C GLY A 694 6.14 10.92 5.86
N GLN A 695 6.56 9.84 6.55
CA GLN A 695 7.36 9.96 7.78
C GLN A 695 8.63 9.07 7.67
N ALA A 696 9.86 9.61 7.64
CA ALA A 696 10.22 11.04 7.52
C ALA A 696 9.55 11.70 6.32
N SER A 697 9.38 13.03 6.37
CA SER A 697 8.64 13.74 5.32
C SER A 697 9.54 14.11 4.15
N MET A 698 8.98 14.03 2.94
CA MET A 698 9.67 14.27 1.67
C MET A 698 10.29 15.66 1.58
N GLU A 699 9.68 16.66 2.21
CA GLU A 699 10.12 18.05 2.13
C GLU A 699 11.33 18.40 2.99
N THR A 700 11.66 17.57 3.99
CA THR A 700 12.22 18.09 5.25
C THR A 700 13.59 18.71 5.05
N HIS A 701 14.34 18.14 4.11
CA HIS A 701 15.72 18.56 3.82
C HIS A 701 15.90 19.12 2.40
N GLN A 702 14.82 19.25 1.62
CA GLN A 702 14.90 19.73 0.25
C GLN A 702 14.96 21.25 0.23
N VAL A 703 15.90 21.84 -0.51
CA VAL A 703 15.89 23.28 -0.81
C VAL A 703 14.95 23.51 -1.99
N TYR A 704 13.95 24.35 -1.79
CA TYR A 704 12.95 24.68 -2.79
C TYR A 704 13.43 25.82 -3.68
N ASP A 705 13.00 25.81 -4.94
CA ASP A 705 13.02 27.03 -5.74
C ASP A 705 12.09 28.06 -5.08
N ALA A 706 12.50 29.33 -5.06
CA ALA A 706 11.74 30.40 -4.45
C ALA A 706 11.70 31.66 -5.33
N GLU A 707 10.57 32.35 -5.32
CA GLU A 707 10.35 33.60 -6.04
C GLU A 707 9.53 34.57 -5.19
N ILE A 708 10.02 35.80 -4.99
CA ILE A 708 9.21 36.91 -4.48
C ILE A 708 8.33 37.43 -5.63
N VAL A 709 7.11 36.90 -5.72
CA VAL A 709 6.11 37.28 -6.75
C VAL A 709 5.65 38.71 -6.58
N GLN A 710 5.53 39.18 -5.33
CA GLN A 710 5.17 40.56 -5.01
C GLN A 710 5.95 41.04 -3.79
N LYS A 711 6.85 41.99 -4.03
CA LYS A 711 7.81 42.48 -3.02
C LYS A 711 7.24 43.55 -2.08
N GLU A 712 6.29 44.34 -2.55
CA GLU A 712 5.66 45.46 -1.84
C GLU A 712 4.23 45.67 -2.36
N GLY A 713 3.42 46.45 -1.64
CA GLY A 713 2.04 46.76 -2.03
C GLY A 713 1.14 46.87 -0.80
N ASP A 714 -0.11 46.41 -0.94
CA ASP A 714 -1.06 46.16 0.14
C ASP A 714 -0.95 44.72 0.69
N TYR A 715 -0.23 43.84 -0.02
CA TYR A 715 0.24 42.55 0.46
C TYR A 715 1.58 42.24 -0.19
N VAL A 716 2.31 41.27 0.37
CA VAL A 716 3.49 40.67 -0.25
C VAL A 716 3.29 39.18 -0.45
N ARG A 717 3.91 38.62 -1.49
CA ARG A 717 3.71 37.25 -1.90
C ARG A 717 5.00 36.57 -2.31
N VAL A 718 5.20 35.37 -1.80
CA VAL A 718 6.34 34.50 -2.09
C VAL A 718 5.81 33.16 -2.57
N ARG A 719 6.36 32.63 -3.64
CA ARG A 719 6.05 31.30 -4.16
C ARG A 719 7.29 30.42 -3.99
N MET A 720 7.09 29.21 -3.46
CA MET A 720 8.13 28.20 -3.35
C MET A 720 7.63 26.89 -3.97
N TRP A 721 8.49 26.19 -4.70
CA TRP A 721 8.11 24.93 -5.33
C TRP A 721 9.30 23.98 -5.47
N THR A 722 8.96 22.71 -5.66
CA THR A 722 9.91 21.65 -6.00
C THR A 722 9.19 20.55 -6.78
N ASP A 723 9.96 19.68 -7.40
CA ASP A 723 9.50 18.47 -8.07
C ASP A 723 10.27 17.26 -7.54
N TYR A 724 9.56 16.29 -6.97
CA TYR A 724 10.12 15.01 -6.55
C TYR A 724 9.74 13.94 -7.55
N PHE A 725 10.57 13.77 -8.58
CA PHE A 725 10.40 12.72 -9.59
C PHE A 725 9.00 12.74 -10.24
N GLY A 726 8.49 13.93 -10.54
CA GLY A 726 7.15 14.16 -11.11
C GLY A 726 6.05 14.45 -10.08
N ASN A 727 6.34 14.40 -8.78
CA ASN A 727 5.43 14.86 -7.72
C ASN A 727 5.74 16.32 -7.39
N ARG A 728 4.91 17.23 -7.90
CA ARG A 728 5.08 18.67 -7.73
C ARG A 728 4.38 19.17 -6.47
N LEU A 729 5.13 19.87 -5.64
CA LEU A 729 4.61 20.57 -4.46
C LEU A 729 4.93 22.06 -4.60
N GLN A 730 3.89 22.89 -4.51
CA GLN A 730 4.01 24.34 -4.53
C GLN A 730 3.28 24.95 -3.34
N LYS A 731 3.95 25.89 -2.67
CA LYS A 731 3.36 26.76 -1.65
C LYS A 731 3.42 28.21 -2.09
N THR A 732 2.35 28.95 -1.82
CA THR A 732 2.32 30.41 -1.99
C THR A 732 1.97 31.05 -0.67
N PHE A 733 2.90 31.86 -0.16
CA PHE A 733 2.78 32.61 1.09
C PHE A 733 2.32 34.03 0.77
N THR A 734 1.25 34.49 1.40
CA THR A 734 0.78 35.88 1.28
C THR A 734 0.66 36.52 2.66
N LEU A 735 1.39 37.60 2.90
CA LEU A 735 1.24 38.44 4.09
C LEU A 735 0.51 39.72 3.71
N TYR A 736 -0.64 39.95 4.32
CA TYR A 736 -1.47 41.14 4.07
C TYR A 736 -0.98 42.34 4.89
N GLY A 737 -1.15 43.55 4.37
CA GLY A 737 -0.53 44.75 4.91
C GLY A 737 -1.17 45.30 6.18
N ASP A 738 -2.46 45.12 6.32
CA ASP A 738 -3.33 45.70 7.36
C ASP A 738 -3.73 44.68 8.44
N SER A 739 -3.17 43.47 8.39
CA SER A 739 -3.53 42.35 9.25
C SER A 739 -2.30 41.47 9.54
N PRO A 740 -2.18 40.84 10.71
CA PRO A 740 -1.13 39.84 10.94
C PRO A 740 -1.37 38.54 10.12
N LEU A 741 -2.51 38.39 9.45
CA LEU A 741 -2.87 37.20 8.68
C LEU A 741 -1.79 36.81 7.65
N LEU A 742 -1.27 35.59 7.80
CA LEU A 742 -0.44 34.91 6.80
C LEU A 742 -1.28 33.79 6.17
N GLU A 743 -1.40 33.81 4.84
CA GLU A 743 -2.03 32.75 4.08
C GLU A 743 -0.96 31.84 3.46
N VAL A 744 -1.13 30.52 3.56
CA VAL A 744 -0.34 29.51 2.88
C VAL A 744 -1.25 28.72 1.95
N ARG A 745 -1.07 28.89 0.64
CA ARG A 745 -1.78 28.14 -0.40
C ARG A 745 -0.96 26.97 -0.88
N PHE A 746 -1.53 25.78 -0.89
CA PHE A 746 -0.94 24.57 -1.43
C PHE A 746 -1.53 24.26 -2.81
N ALA A 747 -0.66 23.89 -3.74
CA ALA A 747 -1.04 23.28 -5.02
C ALA A 747 -0.16 22.04 -5.22
N LEU A 748 -0.78 20.86 -5.20
CA LEU A 748 -0.11 19.55 -5.24
C LEU A 748 -0.49 18.80 -6.52
N THR A 749 0.49 18.31 -7.26
CA THR A 749 0.26 17.43 -8.42
C THR A 749 1.11 16.17 -8.28
N PHE A 750 0.49 15.09 -7.81
CA PHE A 750 1.19 13.85 -7.43
C PHE A 750 0.87 12.73 -8.40
N ILE A 751 1.87 11.90 -8.67
CA ILE A 751 1.77 10.71 -9.54
C ILE A 751 1.93 9.42 -8.74
N ASN A 752 2.60 9.45 -7.59
CA ASN A 752 2.84 8.29 -6.75
C ASN A 752 1.64 7.99 -5.85
N PRO A 753 1.13 6.74 -5.82
CA PRO A 753 -0.01 6.36 -4.98
C PRO A 753 0.29 6.31 -3.48
N GLU A 754 1.54 6.13 -3.07
CA GLU A 754 1.89 5.96 -1.64
C GLU A 754 1.97 7.29 -0.88
N ALA A 755 2.34 8.38 -1.56
CA ALA A 755 2.37 9.74 -0.99
C ALA A 755 1.01 10.41 -1.17
N ASN A 756 0.01 9.88 -0.46
CA ASN A 756 -1.41 10.18 -0.65
C ASN A 756 -2.03 11.07 0.44
N MET A 757 -1.25 11.49 1.43
CA MET A 757 -1.71 12.27 2.56
C MET A 757 -0.71 13.39 2.88
N LEU A 758 -1.22 14.60 3.07
CA LEU A 758 -0.47 15.76 3.56
C LEU A 758 -0.97 16.12 4.97
N GLY A 759 -0.06 16.35 5.91
CA GLY A 759 -0.35 16.95 7.20
C GLY A 759 0.36 18.30 7.36
N PRO A 760 -0.24 19.42 6.95
CA PRO A 760 0.31 20.75 7.24
C PRO A 760 0.37 20.95 8.76
N GLN A 761 1.48 21.44 9.29
CA GLN A 761 1.77 21.32 10.71
C GLN A 761 2.36 22.61 11.29
N PRO A 762 1.54 23.50 11.87
CA PRO A 762 2.05 24.48 12.82
C PRO A 762 2.50 23.74 14.09
N ILE A 763 3.79 23.86 14.38
CA ILE A 763 4.39 23.41 15.63
C ILE A 763 4.43 24.59 16.57
N LEU A 764 3.64 24.54 17.64
CA LEU A 764 3.40 25.62 18.57
C LEU A 764 4.27 25.47 19.81
N GLU A 765 4.90 26.59 20.19
CA GLU A 765 5.58 26.74 21.48
C GLU A 765 4.79 27.67 22.38
N LEU A 766 4.34 28.82 21.84
CA LEU A 766 3.59 29.88 22.52
C LEU A 766 4.33 30.44 23.74
N GLY A 767 4.93 31.63 23.61
CA GLY A 767 5.74 32.21 24.69
C GLY A 767 7.18 31.68 24.69
N GLU A 768 7.89 31.87 25.80
CA GLU A 768 9.28 31.42 25.95
C GLU A 768 9.41 29.88 25.87
N LYS A 769 8.36 29.13 26.22
CA LYS A 769 8.32 27.67 26.15
C LYS A 769 6.90 27.13 26.18
N HIS A 770 6.71 25.96 25.56
CA HIS A 770 5.48 25.19 25.69
C HIS A 770 5.32 24.59 27.10
N TRP A 771 4.24 24.91 27.82
CA TRP A 771 3.97 24.35 29.15
C TRP A 771 2.49 24.36 29.57
N THR A 772 2.20 24.10 30.85
CA THR A 772 0.84 23.93 31.40
C THR A 772 -0.06 25.17 31.34
N GLU A 773 0.54 26.35 31.16
CA GLU A 773 -0.15 27.62 30.95
C GLU A 773 -0.85 27.70 29.59
N ASP A 774 -0.42 26.90 28.62
CA ASP A 774 -0.98 26.87 27.28
C ASP A 774 -2.37 26.24 27.27
N VAL A 775 -3.29 26.96 26.64
CA VAL A 775 -4.67 26.54 26.42
C VAL A 775 -4.90 26.38 24.94
N PHE A 776 -5.31 25.19 24.54
CA PHE A 776 -5.67 24.87 23.17
C PHE A 776 -7.19 24.77 23.05
N MET A 777 -7.76 25.54 22.11
CA MET A 777 -9.20 25.60 21.90
C MET A 777 -9.53 24.97 20.55
N VAL A 778 -10.38 23.94 20.56
CA VAL A 778 -10.75 23.16 19.36
C VAL A 778 -12.27 23.13 19.18
N PRO A 779 -12.79 23.49 17.99
CA PRO A 779 -14.22 23.46 17.70
C PRO A 779 -14.63 22.04 17.25
N GLU A 780 -14.90 21.15 18.21
CA GLU A 780 -15.46 19.84 17.92
C GLU A 780 -16.96 19.93 17.56
N LEU A 781 -17.51 18.84 17.04
CA LEU A 781 -18.90 18.76 16.58
C LEU A 781 -19.93 19.12 17.66
N ASP A 782 -19.63 18.85 18.93
CA ASP A 782 -20.52 19.08 20.08
C ASP A 782 -20.26 20.41 20.82
N GLY A 783 -19.18 21.13 20.51
CA GLY A 783 -18.80 22.26 21.35
C GLY A 783 -17.45 22.90 21.01
N LEU A 784 -17.11 23.93 21.77
CA LEU A 784 -15.73 24.41 21.83
C LEU A 784 -15.11 23.77 23.07
N HIS A 785 -13.99 23.08 22.91
CA HIS A 785 -13.32 22.37 24.00
C HIS A 785 -11.93 22.94 24.26
N GLU A 786 -11.53 22.89 25.53
CA GLU A 786 -10.21 23.33 25.98
C GLU A 786 -9.34 22.12 26.33
N TYR A 787 -8.11 22.14 25.82
CA TYR A 787 -7.05 21.18 26.08
C TYR A 787 -5.84 21.91 26.66
N ARG A 788 -5.07 21.21 27.49
CA ARG A 788 -3.85 21.74 28.10
C ARG A 788 -2.74 20.71 27.98
N MET A 789 -1.51 21.21 27.95
CA MET A 789 -0.32 20.37 27.99
C MET A 789 -0.34 19.45 29.23
N LYS A 790 0.03 18.19 29.02
CA LYS A 790 0.14 17.16 30.07
C LYS A 790 1.59 16.67 30.13
N PRO A 791 2.47 17.30 30.93
CA PRO A 791 3.91 16.99 30.92
C PRO A 791 4.22 15.56 31.40
N GLU A 792 3.29 14.88 32.03
CA GLU A 792 3.47 13.52 32.55
C GLU A 792 3.14 12.40 31.56
N ILE A 793 2.49 12.71 30.42
CA ILE A 793 2.07 11.69 29.45
C ILE A 793 2.30 12.13 28.01
N TYR A 794 2.63 11.15 27.18
CA TYR A 794 2.63 11.33 25.73
C TYR A 794 1.19 11.37 25.22
N PHE A 795 0.76 12.48 24.62
CA PHE A 795 -0.65 12.73 24.32
C PHE A 795 -0.88 13.00 22.83
N GLY A 796 -1.81 12.24 22.24
CA GLY A 796 -2.34 12.49 20.91
C GLY A 796 -3.84 12.26 20.82
N ARG A 797 -4.53 13.08 20.02
CA ARG A 797 -5.97 12.98 19.82
C ARG A 797 -6.39 13.41 18.41
N LEU A 798 -7.34 12.69 17.83
CA LEU A 798 -8.01 13.09 16.60
C LEU A 798 -9.32 13.82 16.91
N PHE A 799 -9.63 14.84 16.11
CA PHE A 799 -10.80 15.68 16.22
C PHE A 799 -11.55 15.78 14.89
N HIS A 800 -12.85 15.50 14.93
CA HIS A 800 -13.75 15.91 13.85
C HIS A 800 -14.23 17.33 14.15
N LEU A 801 -13.88 18.26 13.26
CA LEU A 801 -14.15 19.67 13.47
C LEU A 801 -15.53 20.06 12.94
N LYS A 802 -16.17 21.01 13.62
CA LYS A 802 -17.13 21.90 12.97
C LYS A 802 -16.38 23.06 12.34
N GLU A 803 -17.01 23.73 11.38
CA GLU A 803 -16.47 24.94 10.77
C GLU A 803 -16.08 25.99 11.84
N GLY A 804 -14.87 26.54 11.73
CA GLY A 804 -14.30 27.45 12.73
C GLY A 804 -12.78 27.53 12.65
N TRP A 805 -12.17 27.83 13.79
CA TRP A 805 -10.72 27.97 13.97
C TRP A 805 -10.25 27.16 15.17
N ASN A 806 -9.02 26.66 15.12
CA ASN A 806 -8.32 26.12 16.29
C ASN A 806 -7.33 27.16 16.81
N ALA A 807 -7.13 27.22 18.12
CA ALA A 807 -6.23 28.21 18.71
C ALA A 807 -5.36 27.62 19.81
N GLY A 808 -4.22 28.26 20.03
CA GLY A 808 -3.40 28.12 21.22
C GLY A 808 -3.23 29.48 21.89
N TYR A 809 -3.25 29.51 23.22
CA TYR A 809 -3.09 30.73 24.01
C TYR A 809 -2.24 30.47 25.26
N ASP A 810 -1.13 31.18 25.37
CA ASP A 810 -0.35 31.24 26.61
C ASP A 810 -1.00 32.26 27.55
N THR A 811 -1.45 31.77 28.71
CA THR A 811 -2.18 32.57 29.71
C THR A 811 -1.29 33.49 30.57
N LYS A 812 0.03 33.34 30.53
CA LYS A 812 1.01 34.15 31.28
C LYS A 812 1.64 35.25 30.44
N GLU A 813 2.09 34.91 29.25
CA GLU A 813 2.78 35.80 28.31
C GLU A 813 1.78 36.57 27.43
N ASN A 814 0.51 36.13 27.44
CA ASN A 814 -0.58 36.74 26.68
C ASN A 814 -0.26 36.78 25.19
N ILE A 815 0.10 35.63 24.64
CA ILE A 815 0.33 35.42 23.22
C ILE A 815 -0.57 34.30 22.72
N ALA A 816 -1.14 34.51 21.53
CA ALA A 816 -2.09 33.60 20.92
C ALA A 816 -1.69 33.25 19.48
N PHE A 817 -2.03 32.04 19.08
CA PHE A 817 -2.02 31.56 17.71
C PHE A 817 -3.42 31.09 17.34
N VAL A 818 -3.85 31.41 16.12
CA VAL A 818 -5.10 30.93 15.53
C VAL A 818 -4.78 30.33 14.16
N GLY A 819 -5.22 29.08 13.96
CA GLY A 819 -5.19 28.37 12.70
C GLY A 819 -6.60 28.25 12.11
N ALA A 820 -6.71 28.43 10.79
CA ALA A 820 -7.96 28.19 10.07
C ALA A 820 -7.69 27.56 8.70
N PHE A 821 -8.56 26.65 8.29
CA PHE A 821 -8.47 25.89 7.04
C PHE A 821 -9.86 25.35 6.67
N PRO A 822 -10.11 24.91 5.42
CA PRO A 822 -11.38 24.31 5.04
C PRO A 822 -11.55 22.93 5.69
N VAL A 823 -12.40 22.85 6.73
CA VAL A 823 -12.55 21.64 7.56
C VAL A 823 -13.21 20.45 6.85
N ASP A 824 -13.77 20.66 5.66
CA ASP A 824 -14.43 19.65 4.84
C ASP A 824 -13.48 18.87 3.93
N GLN A 825 -12.21 19.29 3.79
CA GLN A 825 -11.21 18.57 2.99
C GLN A 825 -10.41 17.53 3.80
N PRO A 826 -9.91 17.83 5.02
CA PRO A 826 -9.17 16.86 5.82
C PRO A 826 -10.06 15.74 6.38
N LEU A 827 -9.49 14.56 6.62
CA LEU A 827 -10.20 13.46 7.31
C LEU A 827 -10.55 13.84 8.76
N PHE A 828 -9.62 14.53 9.42
CA PHE A 828 -9.72 15.04 10.79
C PHE A 828 -8.60 16.05 11.05
N LEU A 829 -8.70 16.76 12.18
CA LEU A 829 -7.57 17.46 12.79
C LEU A 829 -6.91 16.55 13.82
N HIS A 830 -5.62 16.28 13.65
CA HIS A 830 -4.82 15.57 14.64
C HIS A 830 -4.08 16.58 15.51
N MET A 831 -4.15 16.41 16.83
CA MET A 831 -3.36 17.17 17.78
C MET A 831 -2.35 16.27 18.45
N TRP A 832 -1.12 16.73 18.48
CA TRP A 832 0.00 16.04 19.10
C TRP A 832 0.65 16.93 20.14
N MET A 833 0.68 16.50 21.40
CA MET A 833 1.45 17.17 22.45
C MET A 833 2.72 16.37 22.67
N ASN A 834 3.82 16.83 22.07
CA ASN A 834 5.06 16.09 22.07
C ASN A 834 5.73 16.14 23.44
N HIS A 835 6.47 15.07 23.75
CA HIS A 835 7.20 14.90 24.99
C HIS A 835 8.67 14.53 24.68
N PRO A 836 9.64 14.93 25.52
CA PRO A 836 11.05 14.57 25.33
C PRO A 836 11.36 13.07 25.24
N ASP A 837 10.46 12.21 25.70
CA ASP A 837 10.57 10.74 25.59
C ASP A 837 10.32 10.23 24.17
N ASN A 838 9.82 11.06 23.25
CA ASN A 838 9.76 10.72 21.84
C ASN A 838 11.18 10.53 21.29
N ASN A 839 11.47 9.32 20.79
CA ASN A 839 12.78 8.93 20.28
C ASN A 839 13.27 9.74 19.07
N ASP A 840 12.37 10.39 18.33
CA ASP A 840 12.72 11.18 17.15
C ASP A 840 12.62 12.70 17.39
N ALA A 841 11.96 13.17 18.46
CA ALA A 841 11.82 14.59 18.76
C ALA A 841 11.80 14.86 20.28
N HIS A 842 12.95 15.22 20.85
CA HIS A 842 13.12 15.33 22.31
C HIS A 842 12.71 16.70 22.90
N HIS A 843 11.55 17.23 22.52
CA HIS A 843 11.11 18.59 22.86
C HIS A 843 9.67 18.63 23.36
N TYR A 844 9.32 19.66 24.11
CA TYR A 844 7.93 20.00 24.39
C TYR A 844 7.44 20.98 23.32
N TYR A 845 6.38 20.61 22.62
CA TYR A 845 5.65 21.48 21.70
C TYR A 845 4.27 20.86 21.42
N THR A 846 3.38 21.60 20.77
CA THR A 846 2.09 21.07 20.28
C THR A 846 1.97 21.20 18.76
N GLU A 847 1.47 20.17 18.09
CA GLU A 847 1.21 20.16 16.65
C GLU A 847 -0.30 20.10 16.39
N PHE A 848 -0.76 20.82 15.35
CA PHE A 848 -2.13 20.75 14.85
C PHE A 848 -2.16 20.40 13.37
N GLN A 849 -2.30 19.12 13.06
CA GLN A 849 -2.18 18.59 11.71
C GLN A 849 -3.55 18.24 11.10
N PRO A 850 -4.14 19.07 10.21
CA PRO A 850 -5.20 18.60 9.35
C PRO A 850 -4.67 17.56 8.37
N TRP A 851 -5.19 16.33 8.43
CA TRP A 851 -4.76 15.25 7.54
C TRP A 851 -5.56 15.29 6.24
N LEU A 852 -4.93 15.83 5.20
CA LEU A 852 -5.51 16.11 3.89
C LEU A 852 -5.15 15.02 2.87
N PRO A 853 -6.13 14.26 2.34
CA PRO A 853 -5.90 13.38 1.20
C PRO A 853 -5.41 14.17 -0.03
N ILE A 854 -4.48 13.58 -0.79
CA ILE A 854 -3.93 14.15 -2.02
C ILE A 854 -4.57 13.46 -3.21
N ASP A 855 -5.30 14.24 -4.01
CA ASP A 855 -5.93 13.75 -5.24
C ASP A 855 -4.89 13.48 -6.32
N ARG A 856 -5.05 12.35 -7.03
CA ARG A 856 -4.27 12.02 -8.23
C ARG A 856 -5.01 12.44 -9.49
N MET A 857 -4.28 12.65 -10.59
CA MET A 857 -4.83 13.08 -11.89
C MET A 857 -5.47 14.48 -11.91
N ASN A 858 -5.35 15.26 -10.83
CA ASN A 858 -5.76 16.65 -10.75
C ASN A 858 -4.83 17.42 -9.79
N THR A 859 -4.84 18.75 -9.82
CA THR A 859 -4.12 19.55 -8.82
C THR A 859 -4.96 19.64 -7.55
N THR A 860 -4.43 19.16 -6.42
CA THR A 860 -5.06 19.32 -5.10
C THR A 860 -4.78 20.73 -4.59
N TYR A 861 -5.84 21.51 -4.36
CA TYR A 861 -5.74 22.84 -3.77
C TYR A 861 -6.18 22.81 -2.30
N PHE A 862 -5.36 23.42 -1.44
CA PHE A 862 -5.66 23.58 -0.03
C PHE A 862 -5.12 24.92 0.48
N THR A 863 -5.70 25.45 1.56
CA THR A 863 -5.26 26.70 2.19
C THR A 863 -5.19 26.54 3.70
N TYR A 864 -4.16 27.14 4.28
CA TYR A 864 -4.00 27.28 5.71
C TYR A 864 -3.75 28.75 6.05
N TYR A 865 -4.43 29.25 7.08
CA TYR A 865 -4.29 30.61 7.58
C TYR A 865 -3.67 30.60 8.97
N LEU A 866 -2.61 31.39 9.13
CA LEU A 866 -1.92 31.59 10.40
C LEU A 866 -2.17 33.02 10.87
N TRP A 867 -2.56 33.16 12.13
CA TRP A 867 -2.79 34.46 12.74
C TRP A 867 -2.25 34.45 14.18
N GLY A 868 -1.28 35.31 14.47
CA GLY A 868 -0.71 35.49 15.79
C GLY A 868 -1.04 36.86 16.36
N ALA A 869 -1.23 36.94 17.68
CA ALA A 869 -1.45 38.20 18.38
C ALA A 869 -0.97 38.15 19.82
N GLY A 870 -0.78 39.35 20.39
CA GLY A 870 -0.44 39.53 21.79
C GLY A 870 -0.55 40.96 22.24
#